data_AF-A0A0N4UIC0-F1
#
_entry.id   AF-A0A0N4UIC0-F1
#
_cell.length_a   1.000
_cell.length_b   1.000
_cell.length_c   1.000
_cell.angle_alpha   90.00
_cell.angle_beta   90.00
_cell.angle_gamma   90.00
#
_symmetry.space_group_name_H-M   'P 1'
#
loop_
_entity.id
_entity.type
_entity.pdbx_description
1 polymer ?
#
loop_
_entity_poly.entity_id
_entity_poly.type
_entity_poly.pdbx_seq_one_letter_code
_entity_poly.pdbx_strand_id
1 'polypeptide(L)'
;MATIVSVSSLFRSNPFPFFVNAAVLRLCETFRDECNELRLCIVRVMGECKSELQLVFSCDEVARRLLKVSHSNDVLARSLTLHMLAKLAVVTAENKQVHHLIITSLDSDEQQEQLASIIASKEYMRVSKSFSQTIFEKLCTRLLSTALSSTMKVRLVDLFAEITADIEIIMQIFELGERILQTACNKRLTIALITSLTTLACSCRYGVPKLLNLLLNRLNTTYDPVFCVVILRSVQRLSSAVHMFSSSQIKELCDFGEVIKHHIVREAWLMTLIRLSIQNIKKVNDVIDEFYGSWSFLLSSENISIRLGAMHLFVNLYLRLLTSNVALLLQSAFIIGINEKKFINSEKFYRLLTVFLRQRSSIDYVDSLIEALLDVVKSSDHFYILQLLISTAEAHPYLYPYLSKWARSQLNNEILQLFAYLVYAPFEDVANLPANHLNHWGQDCWKLYLIGRTAMRNGHGKRIALPIFELIEKEVIFLGMEGDGLCALKETQLHFFFAEKYLENILSFLLVVRRVLIVRNITIGLCKDLPTYMADRLIIELRICSNLLIACRDKWAKLYRRCFDADAETLATIELYCSLCAVLSTGLSLFCEEQPLSIINVPSMKRGSVSNNRLRSALVWAKNQLEKFEKIAFKHRCTYELNIMTQPPSQTDITVNITRNQKLSVSIEGAIESSQSSTIDTIILKSTAKFSKGSTNQDFSQTQSVIPREDKFFNAQFLIAIPQSCTIEFSVDFLDKAKRYWETDTKAELRLTV
;
A
#
# COMPACT_ATOMS: atom_id res chain seq x y z
N MET A 1 42.20 21.92 -25.01
CA MET A 1 41.07 22.05 -24.07
C MET A 1 39.78 21.39 -24.54
N ALA A 2 39.26 21.69 -25.74
CA ALA A 2 37.99 21.12 -26.22
C ALA A 2 37.89 19.59 -26.08
N THR A 3 38.95 18.86 -26.45
CA THR A 3 39.03 17.40 -26.31
C THR A 3 38.94 16.93 -24.86
N ILE A 4 39.56 17.65 -23.91
CA ILE A 4 39.54 17.30 -22.48
C ILE A 4 38.12 17.44 -21.94
N VAL A 5 37.41 18.52 -22.30
CA VAL A 5 36.02 18.75 -21.88
C VAL A 5 35.08 17.65 -22.39
N SER A 6 35.33 17.09 -23.58
CA SER A 6 34.53 15.98 -24.12
C SER A 6 34.78 14.62 -23.45
N VAL A 7 35.81 14.46 -22.61
CA VAL A 7 36.17 13.15 -22.03
C VAL A 7 35.04 12.55 -21.21
N SER A 8 34.27 13.34 -20.45
CA SER A 8 33.16 12.82 -19.65
C SER A 8 32.07 12.20 -20.54
N SER A 9 31.77 12.82 -21.70
CA SER A 9 30.89 12.22 -22.70
C SER A 9 31.48 10.96 -23.34
N LEU A 10 32.78 10.96 -23.63
CA LEU A 10 33.47 9.81 -24.24
C LEU A 10 33.52 8.59 -23.31
N PHE A 11 33.68 8.79 -22.01
CA PHE A 11 33.64 7.70 -21.03
C PHE A 11 32.24 7.10 -20.92
N ARG A 12 31.18 7.92 -20.95
CA ARG A 12 29.80 7.45 -20.93
C ARG A 12 29.41 6.71 -22.21
N SER A 13 29.88 7.17 -23.37
CA SER A 13 29.61 6.49 -24.64
C SER A 13 30.45 5.23 -24.83
N ASN A 14 31.62 5.13 -24.18
CA ASN A 14 32.55 4.00 -24.31
C ASN A 14 33.09 3.54 -22.94
N PRO A 15 32.26 2.93 -22.08
CA PRO A 15 32.66 2.52 -20.73
C PRO A 15 33.49 1.21 -20.74
N PHE A 16 34.45 1.08 -21.66
CA PHE A 16 35.34 -0.08 -21.73
C PHE A 16 36.55 0.15 -20.80
N PRO A 17 36.88 -0.78 -19.89
CA PRO A 17 37.97 -0.61 -18.92
C PRO A 17 39.31 -0.23 -19.56
N PHE A 18 39.69 -0.87 -20.67
CA PHE A 18 40.93 -0.54 -21.38
C PHE A 18 40.95 0.88 -21.93
N PHE A 19 39.83 1.34 -22.50
CA PHE A 19 39.71 2.69 -23.05
C PHE A 19 39.78 3.74 -21.94
N VAL A 20 38.98 3.56 -20.87
CA VAL A 20 38.94 4.48 -19.73
C VAL A 20 40.31 4.53 -19.05
N ASN A 21 40.93 3.38 -18.81
CA ASN A 21 42.27 3.29 -18.20
C ASN A 21 43.32 4.02 -19.05
N ALA A 22 43.38 3.77 -20.36
CA ALA A 22 44.33 4.43 -21.26
C ALA A 22 44.13 5.95 -21.30
N ALA A 23 42.87 6.40 -21.37
CA ALA A 23 42.54 7.82 -21.38
C ALA A 23 42.90 8.50 -20.04
N VAL A 24 42.64 7.86 -18.90
CA VAL A 24 43.03 8.38 -17.57
C VAL A 24 44.54 8.48 -17.45
N LEU A 25 45.31 7.47 -17.89
CA LEU A 25 46.78 7.52 -17.89
C LEU A 25 47.29 8.69 -18.74
N ARG A 26 46.70 8.90 -19.91
CA ARG A 26 47.07 10.02 -20.80
C ARG A 26 46.76 11.37 -20.19
N LEU A 27 45.60 11.52 -19.55
CA LEU A 27 45.24 12.75 -18.84
C LEU A 27 46.14 13.00 -17.62
N CYS A 28 46.57 11.96 -16.91
CA CYS A 28 47.53 12.09 -15.81
C CYS A 28 48.93 12.47 -16.31
N GLU A 29 49.31 12.04 -17.51
CA GLU A 29 50.54 12.48 -18.17
C GLU A 29 50.45 13.95 -18.58
N THR A 30 49.35 14.36 -19.22
CA THR A 30 49.08 15.77 -19.52
C THR A 30 49.05 16.62 -18.23
N PHE A 31 48.45 16.12 -17.15
CA PHE A 31 48.43 16.81 -15.85
C PHE A 31 49.85 17.04 -15.30
N ARG A 32 50.76 16.09 -15.52
CA ARG A 32 52.15 16.18 -15.07
C ARG A 32 52.90 17.29 -15.80
N ASP A 33 52.82 17.29 -17.12
CA ASP A 33 53.75 18.03 -17.97
C ASP A 33 53.29 19.48 -18.29
N GLU A 34 52.02 19.81 -18.05
CA GLU A 34 51.39 21.05 -18.55
C GLU A 34 51.17 22.14 -17.48
N CYS A 35 50.66 23.31 -17.88
CA CYS A 35 50.39 24.44 -16.98
C CYS A 35 49.18 24.22 -16.04
N ASN A 36 49.06 25.06 -15.00
CA ASN A 36 47.99 24.94 -14.00
C ASN A 36 46.57 25.13 -14.54
N GLU A 37 46.40 25.94 -15.59
CA GLU A 37 45.10 26.12 -16.24
C GLU A 37 44.58 24.78 -16.79
N LEU A 38 45.48 24.02 -17.44
CA LEU A 38 45.15 22.71 -17.97
C LEU A 38 44.94 21.69 -16.86
N ARG A 39 45.77 21.71 -15.81
CA ARG A 39 45.59 20.88 -14.61
C ARG A 39 44.21 21.07 -13.98
N LEU A 40 43.77 22.32 -13.83
CA LEU A 40 42.45 22.64 -13.29
C LEU A 40 41.33 22.11 -14.20
N CYS A 41 41.47 22.23 -15.52
CA CYS A 41 40.52 21.67 -16.48
C CYS A 41 40.40 20.15 -16.34
N ILE A 42 41.54 19.44 -16.24
CA ILE A 42 41.58 17.98 -16.04
C ILE A 42 40.92 17.59 -14.72
N VAL A 43 41.21 18.29 -13.61
CA VAL A 43 40.58 18.04 -12.29
C VAL A 43 39.06 18.16 -12.36
N ARG A 44 38.54 19.17 -13.05
CA ARG A 44 37.09 19.37 -13.22
C ARG A 44 36.45 18.21 -13.97
N VAL A 45 37.02 17.85 -15.11
CA VAL A 45 36.54 16.74 -15.95
C VAL A 45 36.55 15.41 -15.19
N MET A 46 37.63 15.11 -14.46
CA MET A 46 37.67 13.89 -13.63
C MET A 46 36.58 13.87 -12.55
N GLY A 47 36.22 15.04 -12.01
CA GLY A 47 35.11 15.16 -11.05
C GLY A 47 33.74 14.80 -11.61
N GLU A 48 33.56 14.77 -12.93
CA GLU A 48 32.30 14.40 -13.61
C GLU A 48 32.17 12.88 -13.87
N CYS A 49 33.27 12.12 -13.73
CA CYS A 49 33.40 10.72 -14.15
C CYS A 49 33.32 9.72 -12.97
N LYS A 50 32.28 9.79 -12.13
CA LYS A 50 32.24 9.01 -10.87
C LYS A 50 32.23 7.48 -11.07
N SER A 51 31.33 6.98 -11.91
CA SER A 51 31.15 5.54 -12.15
C SER A 51 32.27 4.96 -13.01
N GLU A 52 32.73 5.74 -13.99
CA GLU A 52 33.67 5.30 -15.01
C GLU A 52 35.08 5.16 -14.41
N LEU A 53 35.45 6.01 -13.45
CA LEU A 53 36.73 5.91 -12.74
C LEU A 53 36.92 4.59 -11.96
N GLN A 54 35.85 3.84 -11.67
CA GLN A 54 35.94 2.50 -11.06
C GLN A 54 36.57 1.46 -12.01
N LEU A 55 36.61 1.75 -13.32
CA LEU A 55 37.14 0.84 -14.34
C LEU A 55 38.66 0.97 -14.54
N VAL A 56 39.30 1.93 -13.89
CA VAL A 56 40.74 2.18 -13.99
C VAL A 56 41.50 1.13 -13.17
N PHE A 57 42.40 0.39 -13.80
CA PHE A 57 43.17 -0.70 -13.17
C PHE A 57 44.67 -0.40 -13.04
N SER A 58 45.21 0.60 -13.74
CA SER A 58 46.61 1.02 -13.64
C SER A 58 46.87 1.97 -12.48
N CYS A 59 46.48 1.56 -11.27
CA CYS A 59 46.45 2.41 -10.06
C CYS A 59 47.82 3.01 -9.70
N ASP A 60 48.88 2.20 -9.71
CA ASP A 60 50.23 2.65 -9.33
C ASP A 60 50.85 3.62 -10.35
N GLU A 61 50.57 3.41 -11.63
CA GLU A 61 51.03 4.28 -12.72
C GLU A 61 50.31 5.64 -12.69
N VAL A 62 49.03 5.66 -12.35
CA VAL A 62 48.28 6.89 -12.09
C VAL A 62 48.90 7.64 -10.90
N ALA A 63 49.09 6.97 -9.76
CA ALA A 63 49.69 7.57 -8.57
C ALA A 63 51.09 8.14 -8.86
N ARG A 64 51.96 7.36 -9.52
CA ARG A 64 53.33 7.78 -9.88
C ARG A 64 53.36 9.03 -10.75
N ARG A 65 52.45 9.18 -11.72
CA ARG A 65 52.39 10.39 -12.58
C ARG A 65 51.99 11.62 -11.78
N LEU A 66 51.04 11.51 -10.87
CA LEU A 66 50.55 12.62 -10.05
C LEU A 66 51.58 13.02 -8.97
N LEU A 67 52.21 12.05 -8.32
CA LEU A 67 53.24 12.29 -7.30
C LEU A 67 54.47 13.04 -7.83
N LYS A 68 54.74 13.02 -9.14
CA LYS A 68 55.82 13.85 -9.72
C LYS A 68 55.55 15.35 -9.60
N VAL A 69 54.27 15.77 -9.58
CA VAL A 69 53.88 17.18 -9.48
C VAL A 69 53.86 17.66 -8.02
N SER A 70 53.78 16.76 -7.05
CA SER A 70 53.69 17.15 -5.63
C SER A 70 54.96 17.79 -5.09
N HIS A 71 56.11 17.57 -5.74
CA HIS A 71 57.38 18.22 -5.42
C HIS A 71 57.56 19.60 -6.09
N SER A 72 56.53 20.12 -6.76
CA SER A 72 56.58 21.44 -7.37
C SER A 72 56.79 22.54 -6.32
N ASN A 73 57.59 23.55 -6.68
CA ASN A 73 57.72 24.79 -5.90
C ASN A 73 56.47 25.67 -5.99
N ASP A 74 55.56 25.36 -6.92
CA ASP A 74 54.31 26.08 -7.10
C ASP A 74 53.19 25.48 -6.22
N VAL A 75 52.73 26.28 -5.26
CA VAL A 75 51.65 25.95 -4.31
C VAL A 75 50.35 25.59 -5.03
N LEU A 76 50.02 26.27 -6.14
CA LEU A 76 48.82 25.98 -6.92
C LEU A 76 48.93 24.59 -7.57
N ALA A 77 50.10 24.23 -8.10
CA ALA A 77 50.33 22.92 -8.69
C ALA A 77 50.22 21.80 -7.63
N ARG A 78 50.80 21.99 -6.43
CA ARG A 78 50.65 21.04 -5.32
C ARG A 78 49.20 20.90 -4.88
N SER A 79 48.50 22.02 -4.73
CA SER A 79 47.08 22.05 -4.37
C SER A 79 46.22 21.34 -5.42
N LEU A 80 46.45 21.58 -6.71
CA LEU A 80 45.73 20.90 -7.80
C LEU A 80 46.03 19.40 -7.82
N THR A 81 47.25 18.99 -7.44
CA THR A 81 47.61 17.57 -7.29
C THR A 81 46.74 16.90 -6.23
N LEU A 82 46.56 17.53 -5.07
CA LEU A 82 45.67 17.03 -4.01
C LEU A 82 44.20 16.99 -4.44
N HIS A 83 43.72 18.01 -5.17
CA HIS A 83 42.36 17.97 -5.73
C HIS A 83 42.17 16.85 -6.76
N MET A 84 43.20 16.60 -7.58
CA MET A 84 43.19 15.50 -8.55
C MET A 84 43.14 14.15 -7.83
N LEU A 85 43.97 13.96 -6.80
CA LEU A 85 43.95 12.78 -5.94
C LEU A 85 42.57 12.59 -5.30
N ALA A 86 41.94 13.65 -4.80
CA ALA A 86 40.58 13.58 -4.27
C ALA A 86 39.56 13.03 -5.29
N LYS A 87 39.66 13.42 -6.57
CA LYS A 87 38.79 12.87 -7.64
C LYS A 87 39.13 11.42 -7.98
N LEU A 88 40.39 11.04 -7.82
CA LEU A 88 40.92 9.70 -8.11
C LEU A 88 41.09 8.84 -6.85
N ALA A 89 40.38 9.17 -5.76
CA ALA A 89 40.48 8.43 -4.50
C ALA A 89 40.14 6.95 -4.73
N VAL A 90 39.10 6.64 -5.50
CA VAL A 90 38.70 5.27 -5.84
C VAL A 90 39.80 4.48 -6.58
N VAL A 91 40.69 5.18 -7.30
CA VAL A 91 41.77 4.55 -8.10
C VAL A 91 43.04 4.38 -7.27
N THR A 92 43.39 5.39 -6.47
CA THR A 92 44.70 5.46 -5.79
C THR A 92 44.62 5.30 -4.27
N ALA A 93 43.45 4.90 -3.77
CA ALA A 93 43.10 4.75 -2.36
C ALA A 93 44.07 3.92 -1.53
N GLU A 94 44.76 2.93 -2.12
CA GLU A 94 45.65 2.02 -1.37
C GLU A 94 47.13 2.33 -1.57
N ASN A 95 47.48 3.41 -2.29
CA ASN A 95 48.86 3.78 -2.51
C ASN A 95 49.45 4.52 -1.29
N LYS A 96 50.38 3.89 -0.59
CA LYS A 96 50.99 4.43 0.65
C LYS A 96 51.77 5.74 0.44
N GLN A 97 52.37 5.96 -0.74
CA GLN A 97 53.07 7.22 -1.02
C GLN A 97 52.07 8.38 -1.14
N VAL A 98 50.91 8.11 -1.73
CA VAL A 98 49.80 9.06 -1.80
C VAL A 98 49.24 9.34 -0.39
N HIS A 99 49.10 8.32 0.46
CA HIS A 99 48.70 8.50 1.86
C HIS A 99 49.63 9.48 2.58
N HIS A 100 50.94 9.20 2.51
CA HIS A 100 51.96 10.03 3.12
C HIS A 100 51.87 11.48 2.62
N LEU A 101 51.79 11.69 1.30
CA LEU A 101 51.66 13.02 0.72
C LEU A 101 50.46 13.79 1.29
N ILE A 102 49.26 13.18 1.28
CA ILE A 102 48.04 13.84 1.77
C ILE A 102 48.20 14.22 3.24
N ILE A 103 48.75 13.30 4.06
CA ILE A 103 48.95 13.50 5.49
C ILE A 103 49.98 14.60 5.76
N THR A 104 51.11 14.62 5.06
CA THR A 104 52.13 15.67 5.22
C THR A 104 51.64 17.03 4.74
N SER A 105 50.81 17.08 3.68
CA SER A 105 50.22 18.33 3.20
C SER A 105 49.17 18.92 4.16
N LEU A 106 48.74 18.21 5.22
CA LEU A 106 47.97 18.82 6.31
C LEU A 106 48.81 19.76 7.17
N ASP A 107 50.14 19.62 7.16
CA ASP A 107 51.09 20.47 7.89
C ASP A 107 51.63 21.63 7.06
N SER A 108 51.23 21.76 5.79
CA SER A 108 51.67 22.87 4.95
C SER A 108 51.29 24.22 5.58
N ASP A 109 52.23 25.16 5.56
CA ASP A 109 52.01 26.56 5.96
C ASP A 109 51.12 27.31 4.94
N GLU A 110 51.01 26.75 3.73
CA GLU A 110 50.22 27.31 2.65
C GLU A 110 48.75 26.88 2.77
N GLN A 111 47.89 27.84 3.11
CA GLN A 111 46.46 27.59 3.37
C GLN A 111 45.76 26.86 2.21
N GLN A 112 46.11 27.18 0.96
CA GLN A 112 45.49 26.55 -0.21
C GLN A 112 45.82 25.05 -0.30
N GLU A 113 47.06 24.68 -0.01
CA GLU A 113 47.51 23.29 -0.02
C GLU A 113 46.87 22.52 1.13
N GLN A 114 46.84 23.13 2.32
CA GLN A 114 46.19 22.55 3.51
C GLN A 114 44.68 22.34 3.31
N LEU A 115 44.01 23.24 2.58
CA LEU A 115 42.61 23.06 2.23
C LEU A 115 42.40 21.92 1.24
N ALA A 116 43.28 21.81 0.24
CA ALA A 116 43.24 20.73 -0.74
C ALA A 116 43.50 19.36 -0.09
N SER A 117 44.38 19.28 0.90
CA SER A 117 44.67 18.04 1.63
C SER A 117 43.50 17.60 2.50
N ILE A 118 42.71 18.51 3.07
CA ILE A 118 41.45 18.17 3.75
C ILE A 118 40.44 17.60 2.77
N ILE A 119 40.28 18.19 1.57
CA ILE A 119 39.38 17.67 0.54
C ILE A 119 39.82 16.28 0.08
N ALA A 120 41.11 16.07 -0.15
CA ALA A 120 41.65 14.75 -0.50
C ALA A 120 41.41 13.74 0.62
N SER A 121 41.73 14.11 1.87
CA SER A 121 41.52 13.28 3.04
C SER A 121 40.07 12.81 3.15
N LYS A 122 39.12 13.73 2.93
CA LYS A 122 37.69 13.44 2.94
C LYS A 122 37.30 12.33 1.97
N GLU A 123 37.79 12.38 0.73
CA GLU A 123 37.44 11.39 -0.29
C GLU A 123 38.16 10.04 -0.05
N TYR A 124 39.41 10.05 0.46
CA TYR A 124 40.12 8.81 0.78
C TYR A 124 39.55 8.09 2.00
N MET A 125 39.10 8.83 3.01
CA MET A 125 38.51 8.25 4.24
C MET A 125 37.23 7.45 3.96
N ARG A 126 36.52 7.76 2.87
CA ARG A 126 35.32 7.05 2.43
C ARG A 126 35.59 5.69 1.80
N VAL A 127 36.78 5.50 1.23
CA VAL A 127 37.11 4.34 0.38
C VAL A 127 38.20 3.46 0.96
N SER A 128 39.10 4.02 1.78
CA SER A 128 40.24 3.31 2.34
C SER A 128 40.23 3.32 3.86
N LYS A 129 40.06 2.11 4.43
CA LYS A 129 40.20 1.90 5.87
C LYS A 129 41.64 2.14 6.31
N SER A 130 42.62 1.65 5.56
CA SER A 130 44.05 1.77 5.87
C SER A 130 44.50 3.24 5.95
N PHE A 131 44.03 4.07 5.00
CA PHE A 131 44.22 5.52 5.06
C PHE A 131 43.56 6.12 6.30
N SER A 132 42.32 5.73 6.60
CA SER A 132 41.57 6.24 7.76
C SER A 132 42.27 5.99 9.10
N GLN A 133 42.97 4.85 9.26
CA GLN A 133 43.77 4.58 10.46
C GLN A 133 44.96 5.55 10.56
N THR A 134 45.72 5.67 9.47
CA THR A 134 46.94 6.49 9.42
C THR A 134 46.65 7.97 9.63
N ILE A 135 45.61 8.50 8.98
CA ILE A 135 45.23 9.90 9.14
C ILE A 135 44.65 10.19 10.52
N PHE A 136 43.97 9.22 11.16
CA PHE A 136 43.41 9.43 12.49
C PHE A 136 44.49 9.76 13.54
N GLU A 137 45.63 9.07 13.52
CA GLU A 137 46.79 9.39 14.38
C GLU A 137 47.26 10.85 14.17
N LYS A 138 47.30 11.29 12.91
CA LYS A 138 47.63 12.67 12.57
C LYS A 138 46.57 13.66 13.08
N LEU A 139 45.30 13.33 12.96
CA LEU A 139 44.20 14.17 13.45
C LEU A 139 44.24 14.30 14.98
N CYS A 140 44.54 13.22 15.70
CA CYS A 140 44.73 13.24 17.16
C CYS A 140 45.76 14.29 17.58
N THR A 141 46.96 14.25 16.97
CA THR A 141 48.03 15.20 17.29
C THR A 141 47.66 16.64 16.92
N ARG A 142 47.03 16.87 15.77
CA ARG A 142 46.67 18.22 15.28
C ARG A 142 45.52 18.85 16.05
N LEU A 143 44.47 18.08 16.37
CA LEU A 143 43.30 18.59 17.08
C LEU A 143 43.60 18.93 18.54
N LEU A 144 44.49 18.16 19.18
CA LEU A 144 44.94 18.40 20.55
C LEU A 144 45.99 19.52 20.65
N SER A 145 46.67 19.87 19.56
CA SER A 145 47.60 21.00 19.54
C SER A 145 46.89 22.33 19.83
N THR A 146 47.49 23.14 20.71
CA THR A 146 47.04 24.50 21.01
C THR A 146 47.42 25.51 19.93
N ALA A 147 48.39 25.18 19.07
CA ALA A 147 48.86 26.06 17.98
C ALA A 147 47.86 26.15 16.81
N LEU A 148 46.96 25.18 16.67
CA LEU A 148 46.04 25.12 15.54
C LEU A 148 44.85 26.07 15.73
N SER A 149 44.60 26.93 14.73
CA SER A 149 43.48 27.87 14.75
C SER A 149 42.13 27.15 14.87
N SER A 150 41.16 27.79 15.54
CA SER A 150 39.82 27.22 15.70
C SER A 150 39.12 26.94 14.37
N THR A 151 39.34 27.79 13.36
CA THR A 151 38.79 27.61 12.01
C THR A 151 39.33 26.37 11.32
N MET A 152 40.61 26.05 11.54
CA MET A 152 41.19 24.82 11.01
C MET A 152 40.72 23.59 11.77
N LYS A 153 40.60 23.69 13.11
CA LYS A 153 40.00 22.62 13.93
C LYS A 153 38.60 22.25 13.44
N VAL A 154 37.76 23.23 13.11
CA VAL A 154 36.42 23.01 12.52
C VAL A 154 36.50 22.14 11.25
N ARG A 155 37.39 22.48 10.32
CA ARG A 155 37.54 21.73 9.06
C ARG A 155 38.07 20.31 9.27
N LEU A 156 38.95 20.12 10.26
CA LEU A 156 39.49 18.79 10.58
C LEU A 156 38.47 17.89 11.26
N VAL A 157 37.65 18.42 12.19
CA VAL A 157 36.61 17.58 12.84
C VAL A 157 35.51 17.16 11.88
N ASP A 158 35.28 17.91 10.79
CA ASP A 158 34.34 17.52 9.73
C ASP A 158 34.74 16.21 9.05
N LEU A 159 36.03 15.87 9.03
CA LEU A 159 36.53 14.63 8.46
C LEU A 159 36.01 13.38 9.19
N PHE A 160 35.69 13.48 10.49
CA PHE A 160 35.15 12.34 11.26
C PHE A 160 33.86 11.79 10.67
N ALA A 161 33.06 12.61 9.99
CA ALA A 161 31.80 12.19 9.38
C ALA A 161 31.99 11.15 8.26
N GLU A 162 33.19 11.08 7.68
CA GLU A 162 33.49 10.33 6.47
C GLU A 162 34.42 9.13 6.73
N ILE A 163 34.86 8.94 7.98
CA ILE A 163 35.76 7.85 8.36
C ILE A 163 35.08 6.51 8.16
N THR A 164 35.73 5.65 7.38
CA THR A 164 35.46 4.22 7.37
C THR A 164 36.60 3.50 8.08
N ALA A 165 36.34 3.00 9.28
CA ALA A 165 37.36 2.33 10.09
C ALA A 165 36.75 1.17 10.89
N ASP A 166 37.60 0.39 11.54
CA ASP A 166 37.17 -0.67 12.44
C ASP A 166 36.67 -0.10 13.77
N ILE A 167 35.96 -0.93 14.54
CA ILE A 167 35.22 -0.52 15.74
C ILE A 167 36.13 0.19 16.74
N GLU A 168 37.36 -0.30 16.92
CA GLU A 168 38.35 0.26 17.86
C GLU A 168 38.66 1.73 17.54
N ILE A 169 38.96 2.04 16.28
CA ILE A 169 39.28 3.41 15.84
C ILE A 169 38.05 4.31 15.93
N ILE A 170 36.87 3.79 15.57
CA ILE A 170 35.61 4.52 15.72
C ILE A 170 35.39 4.91 17.19
N MET A 171 35.63 4.01 18.14
CA MET A 171 35.49 4.31 19.56
C MET A 171 36.52 5.34 20.04
N GLN A 172 37.76 5.27 19.56
CA GLN A 172 38.78 6.28 19.83
C GLN A 172 38.40 7.67 19.28
N ILE A 173 37.73 7.74 18.12
CA ILE A 173 37.20 9.00 17.57
C ILE A 173 36.15 9.60 18.52
N PHE A 174 35.24 8.79 19.06
CA PHE A 174 34.26 9.28 20.03
C PHE A 174 34.92 9.74 21.35
N GLU A 175 35.97 9.07 21.81
CA GLU A 175 36.77 9.49 22.98
C GLU A 175 37.51 10.81 22.74
N LEU A 176 38.16 10.94 21.59
CA LEU A 176 38.82 12.19 21.20
C LEU A 176 37.79 13.31 21.08
N GLY A 177 36.65 13.04 20.45
CA GLY A 177 35.55 13.98 20.32
C GLY A 177 35.04 14.47 21.68
N GLU A 178 34.88 13.56 22.65
CA GLU A 178 34.50 13.91 24.02
C GLU A 178 35.54 14.81 24.70
N ARG A 179 36.83 14.50 24.60
CA ARG A 179 37.92 15.33 25.14
C ARG A 179 37.95 16.73 24.51
N ILE A 180 37.73 16.83 23.20
CA ILE A 180 37.64 18.13 22.50
C ILE A 180 36.41 18.89 22.98
N LEU A 181 35.25 18.26 23.12
CA LEU A 181 34.04 18.92 23.60
C LEU A 181 34.20 19.44 25.03
N GLN A 182 34.92 18.73 25.90
CA GLN A 182 35.23 19.17 27.27
C GLN A 182 36.09 20.44 27.32
N THR A 183 36.97 20.66 26.34
CA THR A 183 37.93 21.78 26.30
C THR A 183 37.53 22.89 25.33
N ALA A 184 36.59 22.65 24.42
CA ALA A 184 36.21 23.59 23.37
C ALA A 184 35.40 24.77 23.91
N CYS A 185 36.00 25.96 23.88
CA CYS A 185 35.29 27.23 24.11
C CYS A 185 34.57 27.75 22.84
N ASN A 186 34.94 27.25 21.66
CA ASN A 186 34.44 27.77 20.39
C ASN A 186 33.14 27.07 19.95
N LYS A 187 32.02 27.81 19.96
CA LYS A 187 30.70 27.31 19.54
C LYS A 187 30.68 26.69 18.13
N ARG A 188 31.41 27.25 17.16
CA ARG A 188 31.46 26.69 15.78
C ARG A 188 32.16 25.33 15.76
N LEU A 189 33.24 25.19 16.53
CA LEU A 189 33.95 23.90 16.68
C LEU A 189 33.05 22.85 17.33
N THR A 190 32.36 23.22 18.41
CA THR A 190 31.43 22.32 19.12
C THR A 190 30.30 21.85 18.20
N ILE A 191 29.69 22.75 17.42
CA ILE A 191 28.62 22.41 16.46
C ILE A 191 29.14 21.49 15.35
N ALA A 192 30.29 21.82 14.75
CA ALA A 192 30.89 21.01 13.69
C ALA A 192 31.20 19.59 14.19
N LEU A 193 31.82 19.49 15.36
CA LEU A 193 32.18 18.21 15.99
C LEU A 193 30.94 17.38 16.35
N ILE A 194 29.90 17.98 16.94
CA ILE A 194 28.63 17.29 17.20
C ILE A 194 28.03 16.79 15.87
N THR A 195 28.04 17.60 14.83
CA THR A 195 27.47 17.25 13.53
C THR A 195 28.22 16.10 12.86
N SER A 196 29.55 16.11 12.93
CA SER A 196 30.39 15.07 12.35
C SER A 196 30.29 13.75 13.12
N LEU A 197 30.35 13.78 14.46
CA LEU A 197 30.14 12.60 15.31
C LEU A 197 28.73 12.04 15.16
N THR A 198 27.71 12.88 15.01
CA THR A 198 26.33 12.41 14.74
C THR A 198 26.26 11.67 13.42
N THR A 199 26.91 12.20 12.38
CA THR A 199 26.93 11.56 11.05
C THR A 199 27.65 10.22 11.09
N LEU A 200 28.79 10.16 11.79
CA LEU A 200 29.53 8.92 12.02
C LEU A 200 28.71 7.90 12.84
N ALA A 201 28.03 8.35 13.90
CA ALA A 201 27.17 7.48 14.71
C ALA A 201 25.99 6.92 13.91
N CYS A 202 25.40 7.72 13.01
CA CYS A 202 24.34 7.26 12.12
C CYS A 202 24.83 6.19 11.13
N SER A 203 26.08 6.27 10.65
CA SER A 203 26.63 5.28 9.71
C SER A 203 27.08 3.99 10.40
N CYS A 204 27.73 4.08 11.57
CA CYS A 204 28.29 2.91 12.26
C CYS A 204 27.35 2.25 13.30
N ARG A 205 26.38 3.00 13.85
CA ARG A 205 25.42 2.63 14.91
C ARG A 205 26.03 2.35 16.30
N TYR A 206 27.20 1.74 16.45
CA TYR A 206 27.75 1.36 17.77
C TYR A 206 28.10 2.56 18.68
N GLY A 207 28.48 3.70 18.11
CA GLY A 207 28.78 4.92 18.87
C GLY A 207 27.56 5.68 19.39
N VAL A 208 26.34 5.26 19.02
CA VAL A 208 25.09 5.98 19.32
C VAL A 208 24.85 6.16 20.83
N PRO A 209 24.96 5.13 21.70
CA PRO A 209 24.67 5.31 23.13
C PRO A 209 25.64 6.28 23.81
N LYS A 210 26.93 6.21 23.46
CA LYS A 210 27.97 7.09 24.00
C LYS A 210 27.76 8.54 23.56
N LEU A 211 27.52 8.77 22.27
CA LEU A 211 27.22 10.10 21.75
C LEU A 211 25.95 10.67 22.38
N LEU A 212 24.90 9.87 22.53
CA LEU A 212 23.64 10.32 23.12
C LEU A 212 23.82 10.78 24.57
N ASN A 213 24.55 10.04 25.40
CA ASN A 213 24.90 10.48 26.76
C ASN A 213 25.61 11.83 26.76
N LEU A 214 26.60 11.98 25.87
CA LEU A 214 27.33 13.24 25.75
C LEU A 214 26.42 14.39 25.34
N LEU A 215 25.50 14.15 24.41
CA LEU A 215 24.55 15.15 23.92
C LEU A 215 23.56 15.56 25.02
N LEU A 216 23.02 14.62 25.78
CA LEU A 216 22.10 14.90 26.89
C LEU A 216 22.78 15.66 28.03
N ASN A 217 23.99 15.25 28.43
CA ASN A 217 24.80 15.99 29.40
C ASN A 217 25.05 17.44 28.97
N ARG A 218 25.28 17.67 27.67
CA ARG A 218 25.45 19.02 27.12
C ARG A 218 24.15 19.79 27.05
N LEU A 219 23.04 19.13 26.71
CA LEU A 219 21.71 19.72 26.68
C LEU A 219 21.31 20.27 28.05
N ASN A 220 21.62 19.53 29.11
CA ASN A 220 21.30 19.90 30.50
C ASN A 220 22.23 20.98 31.09
N THR A 221 23.38 21.25 30.47
CA THR A 221 24.35 22.24 30.96
C THR A 221 24.38 23.53 30.14
N THR A 222 23.75 23.57 28.96
CA THR A 222 23.73 24.75 28.10
C THR A 222 22.51 25.63 28.33
N TYR A 223 22.74 26.94 28.41
CA TYR A 223 21.68 27.96 28.41
C TYR A 223 21.38 28.52 27.02
N ASP A 224 22.21 28.22 26.02
CA ASP A 224 22.08 28.76 24.67
C ASP A 224 21.00 28.01 23.85
N PRO A 225 19.88 28.66 23.49
CA PRO A 225 18.77 28.01 22.80
C PRO A 225 19.16 27.50 21.40
N VAL A 226 20.02 28.21 20.67
CA VAL A 226 20.45 27.78 19.33
C VAL A 226 21.29 26.50 19.43
N PHE A 227 22.12 26.41 20.47
CA PHE A 227 22.92 25.22 20.72
C PHE A 227 22.06 24.03 21.15
N CYS A 228 21.05 24.24 22.00
CA CYS A 228 20.05 23.20 22.32
C CYS A 228 19.38 22.65 21.06
N VAL A 229 19.00 23.51 20.11
CA VAL A 229 18.39 23.09 18.84
C VAL A 229 19.34 22.22 18.01
N VAL A 230 20.63 22.54 17.97
CA VAL A 230 21.64 21.70 17.28
C VAL A 230 21.72 20.32 17.93
N ILE A 231 21.80 20.27 19.26
CA ILE A 231 21.84 19.01 19.99
C ILE A 231 20.57 18.18 19.73
N LEU A 232 19.39 18.80 19.84
CA LEU A 232 18.11 18.12 19.62
C LEU A 232 17.98 17.60 18.19
N ARG A 233 18.43 18.35 17.19
CA ARG A 233 18.49 17.90 15.78
C ARG A 233 19.46 16.73 15.61
N SER A 234 20.58 16.72 16.34
CA SER A 234 21.47 15.57 16.37
C SER A 234 20.80 14.34 16.96
N VAL A 235 20.12 14.46 18.11
CA VAL A 235 19.33 13.36 18.71
C VAL A 235 18.23 12.89 17.75
N GLN A 236 17.56 13.81 17.05
CA GLN A 236 16.58 13.49 16.02
C GLN A 236 17.17 12.66 14.87
N ARG A 237 18.41 12.94 14.44
CA ARG A 237 19.11 12.12 13.43
C ARG A 237 19.46 10.72 13.96
N LEU A 238 19.81 10.61 15.24
CA LEU A 238 20.09 9.32 15.90
C LEU A 238 18.84 8.47 16.10
N SER A 239 17.63 9.00 15.88
CA SER A 239 16.38 8.25 16.03
C SER A 239 16.31 6.99 15.18
N SER A 240 17.03 6.92 14.05
CA SER A 240 17.07 5.70 13.21
C SER A 240 17.70 4.51 13.94
N ALA A 241 18.50 4.77 14.97
CA ALA A 241 19.11 3.79 15.85
C ALA A 241 18.48 3.80 17.26
N VAL A 242 17.22 4.24 17.40
CA VAL A 242 16.57 4.41 18.72
C VAL A 242 16.48 3.13 19.54
N HIS A 243 16.50 1.95 18.91
CA HIS A 243 16.55 0.67 19.61
C HIS A 243 17.78 0.53 20.53
N MET A 244 18.83 1.34 20.31
CA MET A 244 20.05 1.39 21.14
C MET A 244 19.95 2.37 22.32
N PHE A 245 18.90 3.18 22.42
CA PHE A 245 18.74 4.17 23.49
C PHE A 245 18.31 3.47 24.78
N SER A 246 18.84 3.85 25.94
CA SER A 246 18.34 3.35 27.23
C SER A 246 17.04 4.05 27.62
N SER A 247 16.24 3.43 28.47
CA SER A 247 15.04 4.08 29.03
C SER A 247 15.41 5.33 29.85
N SER A 248 16.57 5.33 30.51
CA SER A 248 17.07 6.51 31.24
C SER A 248 17.34 7.70 30.32
N GLN A 249 17.97 7.49 29.16
CA GLN A 249 18.24 8.55 28.18
C GLN A 249 16.95 9.14 27.61
N ILE A 250 15.94 8.30 27.39
CA ILE A 250 14.63 8.75 26.89
C ILE A 250 13.90 9.54 27.96
N LYS A 251 13.97 9.09 29.23
CA LYS A 251 13.40 9.79 30.36
C LYS A 251 14.04 11.17 30.55
N GLU A 252 15.37 11.26 30.50
CA GLU A 252 16.11 12.52 30.58
C GLU A 252 15.71 13.50 29.46
N LEU A 253 15.49 12.98 28.24
CA LEU A 253 14.97 13.78 27.13
C LEU A 253 13.52 14.25 27.38
N CYS A 254 12.68 13.43 28.01
CA CYS A 254 11.30 13.80 28.37
C CYS A 254 11.29 14.87 29.47
N ASP A 255 12.08 14.66 30.53
CA ASP A 255 12.25 15.59 31.66
C ASP A 255 12.76 16.95 31.20
N PHE A 256 13.66 16.99 30.21
CA PHE A 256 14.15 18.25 29.63
C PHE A 256 13.02 19.15 29.14
N GLY A 257 11.91 18.58 28.66
CA GLY A 257 10.73 19.29 28.18
C GLY A 257 10.14 20.28 29.19
N GLU A 258 10.19 19.95 30.48
CA GLU A 258 9.65 20.74 31.59
C GLU A 258 10.47 22.02 31.84
N VAL A 259 11.77 22.02 31.48
CA VAL A 259 12.69 23.15 31.73
C VAL A 259 12.77 24.11 30.54
N ILE A 260 12.17 23.77 29.40
CA ILE A 260 12.29 24.57 28.17
C ILE A 260 11.59 25.94 28.33
N LYS A 261 12.33 27.03 28.15
CA LYS A 261 11.77 28.39 28.13
C LYS A 261 11.53 28.93 26.72
N HIS A 262 12.43 28.61 25.79
CA HIS A 262 12.41 29.16 24.43
C HIS A 262 11.56 28.32 23.47
N HIS A 263 10.67 28.97 22.70
CA HIS A 263 9.79 28.29 21.74
C HIS A 263 10.55 27.47 20.69
N ILE A 264 11.67 27.97 20.15
CA ILE A 264 12.47 27.27 19.13
C ILE A 264 13.04 25.95 19.68
N VAL A 265 13.46 25.94 20.95
CA VAL A 265 13.95 24.72 21.63
C VAL A 265 12.80 23.74 21.83
N ARG A 266 11.62 24.24 22.21
CA ARG A 266 10.41 23.41 22.41
C ARG A 266 9.95 22.76 21.11
N GLU A 267 9.98 23.49 20.00
CA GLU A 267 9.69 22.95 18.67
C GLU A 267 10.68 21.85 18.28
N ALA A 268 11.98 22.08 18.46
CA ALA A 268 13.00 21.07 18.16
C ALA A 268 12.84 19.81 19.04
N TRP A 269 12.53 19.99 20.32
CA TRP A 269 12.28 18.89 21.26
C TRP A 269 11.04 18.07 20.88
N LEU A 270 9.91 18.74 20.56
CA LEU A 270 8.71 18.08 20.06
C LEU A 270 9.01 17.28 18.78
N MET A 271 9.77 17.85 17.85
CA MET A 271 10.16 17.17 16.62
C MET A 271 11.03 15.93 16.88
N THR A 272 11.89 15.97 17.90
CA THR A 272 12.63 14.80 18.36
C THR A 272 11.70 13.73 18.93
N LEU A 273 10.78 14.07 19.83
CA LEU A 273 9.82 13.12 20.40
C LEU A 273 8.90 12.51 19.33
N ILE A 274 8.38 13.32 18.41
CA ILE A 274 7.62 12.85 17.24
C ILE A 274 8.45 11.81 16.48
N ARG A 275 9.71 12.14 16.18
CA ARG A 275 10.57 11.26 15.38
C ARG A 275 10.83 9.93 16.09
N LEU A 276 11.02 9.95 17.41
CA LEU A 276 11.17 8.75 18.25
C LEU A 276 9.88 7.93 18.26
N SER A 277 8.73 8.58 18.45
CA SER A 277 7.42 7.92 18.53
C SER A 277 7.07 7.15 17.24
N ILE A 278 7.48 7.66 16.07
CA ILE A 278 7.26 7.05 14.75
C ILE A 278 8.12 5.78 14.53
N GLN A 279 9.24 5.61 15.25
CA GLN A 279 10.07 4.41 15.12
C GLN A 279 9.39 3.14 15.67
N ASN A 280 8.30 3.30 16.41
CA ASN A 280 7.48 2.22 16.96
C ASN A 280 8.24 1.20 17.82
N ILE A 281 9.21 1.68 18.61
CA ILE A 281 9.95 0.85 19.57
C ILE A 281 9.24 0.87 20.92
N LYS A 282 8.81 -0.30 21.40
CA LYS A 282 8.02 -0.46 22.63
C LYS A 282 8.61 0.28 23.83
N LYS A 283 9.87 -0.02 24.22
CA LYS A 283 10.52 0.62 25.39
C LYS A 283 10.54 2.16 25.34
N VAL A 284 10.57 2.73 24.13
CA VAL A 284 10.63 4.19 23.93
C VAL A 284 9.24 4.77 24.09
N ASN A 285 8.27 4.12 23.46
CA ASN A 285 6.88 4.53 23.54
C ASN A 285 6.34 4.38 24.95
N ASP A 286 6.67 3.31 25.67
CA ASP A 286 6.28 3.12 27.07
C ASP A 286 6.72 4.32 27.93
N VAL A 287 7.96 4.81 27.77
CA VAL A 287 8.43 6.02 28.48
C VAL A 287 7.70 7.28 28.02
N ILE A 288 7.52 7.50 26.71
CA ILE A 288 6.79 8.68 26.21
C ILE A 288 5.33 8.68 26.72
N ASP A 289 4.72 7.51 26.80
CA ASP A 289 3.33 7.30 27.24
C ASP A 289 3.17 7.59 28.75
N GLU A 290 4.24 7.57 29.56
CA GLU A 290 4.20 7.99 30.96
C GLU A 290 4.10 9.52 31.12
N PHE A 291 4.59 10.29 30.15
CA PHE A 291 4.74 11.75 30.26
C PHE A 291 3.64 12.57 29.58
N TYR A 292 2.78 11.98 28.74
CA TYR A 292 1.85 12.79 27.92
C TYR A 292 0.91 13.67 28.75
N GLY A 293 0.60 13.28 29.99
CA GLY A 293 -0.24 14.06 30.90
C GLY A 293 0.34 15.45 31.17
N SER A 294 1.66 15.55 31.43
CA SER A 294 2.33 16.83 31.68
C SER A 294 2.42 17.70 30.43
N TRP A 295 2.29 17.12 29.24
CA TRP A 295 2.39 17.84 27.97
C TRP A 295 1.05 18.31 27.39
N SER A 296 -0.06 18.01 28.07
CA SER A 296 -1.41 18.37 27.61
C SER A 296 -1.58 19.87 27.32
N PHE A 297 -0.93 20.74 28.09
CA PHE A 297 -0.94 22.20 27.88
C PHE A 297 -0.40 22.63 26.51
N LEU A 298 0.47 21.82 25.88
CA LEU A 298 1.06 22.13 24.57
C LEU A 298 0.01 22.12 23.45
N LEU A 299 -1.09 21.38 23.62
CA LEU A 299 -2.22 21.37 22.69
C LEU A 299 -2.99 22.69 22.67
N SER A 300 -2.82 23.52 23.69
CA SER A 300 -3.41 24.85 23.81
C SER A 300 -2.39 25.98 23.66
N SER A 301 -1.18 25.68 23.15
CA SER A 301 -0.14 26.69 22.97
C SER A 301 -0.55 27.76 21.94
N GLU A 302 -0.31 29.04 22.26
CA GLU A 302 -0.50 30.16 21.33
C GLU A 302 0.41 30.06 20.09
N ASN A 303 1.57 29.42 20.22
CA ASN A 303 2.43 29.15 19.09
C ASN A 303 1.87 27.97 18.27
N ILE A 304 1.35 28.30 17.08
CA ILE A 304 0.77 27.37 16.11
C ILE A 304 1.71 26.19 15.78
N SER A 305 3.00 26.44 15.61
CA SER A 305 3.99 25.39 15.30
C SER A 305 4.16 24.40 16.45
N ILE A 306 4.18 24.88 17.69
CA ILE A 306 4.25 24.05 18.91
C ILE A 306 2.97 23.24 19.05
N ARG A 307 1.80 23.89 18.96
CA ARG A 307 0.51 23.22 19.05
C ARG A 307 0.35 22.14 17.98
N LEU A 308 0.74 22.42 16.75
CA LEU A 308 0.73 21.43 15.66
C LEU A 308 1.74 20.28 15.87
N GLY A 309 2.88 20.58 16.48
CA GLY A 309 3.84 19.57 16.93
C GLY A 309 3.23 18.66 18.01
N ALA A 310 2.59 19.26 19.02
CA ALA A 310 1.89 18.53 20.07
C ALA A 310 0.76 17.66 19.51
N MET A 311 -0.09 18.20 18.63
CA MET A 311 -1.12 17.42 17.94
C MET A 311 -0.54 16.20 17.23
N HIS A 312 0.60 16.34 16.53
CA HIS A 312 1.25 15.21 15.88
C HIS A 312 1.69 14.14 16.88
N LEU A 313 2.36 14.54 17.97
CA LEU A 313 2.78 13.61 19.01
C LEU A 313 1.57 12.90 19.63
N PHE A 314 0.50 13.63 19.95
CA PHE A 314 -0.72 13.08 20.55
C PHE A 314 -1.50 12.18 19.58
N VAL A 315 -1.51 12.46 18.28
CA VAL A 315 -2.06 11.51 17.30
C VAL A 315 -1.26 10.21 17.30
N ASN A 316 0.08 10.27 17.37
CA ASN A 316 0.90 9.06 17.47
C ASN A 316 0.62 8.29 18.77
N LEU A 317 0.39 8.98 19.90
CA LEU A 317 -0.02 8.38 21.16
C LEU A 317 -1.39 7.70 21.04
N TYR A 318 -2.37 8.39 20.48
CA TYR A 318 -3.73 7.87 20.31
C TYR A 318 -3.76 6.61 19.45
N LEU A 319 -2.98 6.57 18.36
CA LEU A 319 -2.86 5.39 17.50
C LEU A 319 -2.29 4.16 18.22
N ARG A 320 -1.58 4.34 19.33
CA ARG A 320 -1.03 3.25 20.15
C ARG A 320 -1.90 2.89 21.34
N LEU A 321 -2.28 3.90 22.12
CA LEU A 321 -2.97 3.73 23.40
C LEU A 321 -4.48 3.51 23.23
N LEU A 322 -5.09 4.08 22.19
CA LEU A 322 -6.53 4.03 21.94
C LEU A 322 -7.40 4.44 23.15
N THR A 323 -6.88 5.34 24.01
CA THR A 323 -7.56 5.81 25.22
C THR A 323 -8.48 7.00 24.96
N SER A 324 -9.60 7.06 25.69
CA SER A 324 -10.57 8.16 25.62
C SER A 324 -9.97 9.51 26.02
N ASN A 325 -9.07 9.54 27.00
CA ASN A 325 -8.44 10.78 27.49
C ASN A 325 -7.64 11.48 26.38
N VAL A 326 -6.81 10.73 25.65
CA VAL A 326 -6.02 11.29 24.54
C VAL A 326 -6.94 11.72 23.40
N ALA A 327 -8.02 10.97 23.14
CA ALA A 327 -9.03 11.37 22.17
C ALA A 327 -9.67 12.71 22.53
N LEU A 328 -10.16 12.91 23.76
CA LEU A 328 -10.78 14.17 24.20
C LEU A 328 -9.82 15.36 24.11
N LEU A 329 -8.55 15.17 24.46
CA LEU A 329 -7.51 16.21 24.32
C LEU A 329 -7.26 16.58 22.85
N LEU A 330 -7.23 15.60 21.95
CA LEU A 330 -7.11 15.85 20.51
C LEU A 330 -8.36 16.54 19.95
N GLN A 331 -9.54 16.12 20.37
CA GLN A 331 -10.81 16.69 19.92
C GLN A 331 -10.89 18.19 20.21
N SER A 332 -10.60 18.58 21.45
CA SER A 332 -10.59 20.01 21.83
C SER A 332 -9.56 20.80 21.03
N ALA A 333 -8.35 20.25 20.84
CA ALA A 333 -7.29 20.88 20.08
C ALA A 333 -7.67 21.08 18.60
N PHE A 334 -8.30 20.07 17.98
CA PHE A 334 -8.75 20.17 16.58
C PHE A 334 -9.88 21.17 16.41
N ILE A 335 -10.85 21.22 17.33
CA ILE A 335 -11.93 22.23 17.29
C ILE A 335 -11.35 23.65 17.38
N ILE A 336 -10.42 23.89 18.31
CA ILE A 336 -9.73 25.18 18.42
C ILE A 336 -9.02 25.51 17.11
N GLY A 337 -8.31 24.55 16.53
CA GLY A 337 -7.57 24.74 15.28
C GLY A 337 -8.45 25.03 14.06
N ILE A 338 -9.62 24.40 13.95
CA ILE A 338 -10.57 24.65 12.84
C ILE A 338 -11.12 26.09 12.90
N ASN A 339 -11.35 26.61 14.12
CA ASN A 339 -11.86 27.97 14.31
C ASN A 339 -10.80 29.06 14.02
N GLU A 340 -9.52 28.71 13.97
CA GLU A 340 -8.44 29.62 13.63
C GLU A 340 -8.27 29.72 12.11
N LYS A 341 -8.70 30.84 11.52
CA LYS A 341 -8.83 31.04 10.07
C LYS A 341 -7.56 30.82 9.23
N LYS A 342 -6.35 30.73 9.83
CA LYS A 342 -5.09 30.55 9.10
C LYS A 342 -4.07 29.74 9.91
N PHE A 343 -3.80 28.51 9.48
CA PHE A 343 -2.63 27.76 9.91
C PHE A 343 -1.44 28.01 8.98
N ILE A 344 -0.24 28.23 9.53
CA ILE A 344 1.02 28.32 8.76
C ILE A 344 1.31 27.00 8.00
N ASN A 345 0.75 25.87 8.47
CA ASN A 345 0.92 24.54 7.88
C ASN A 345 -0.42 23.80 7.81
N SER A 346 -1.42 24.38 7.14
CA SER A 346 -2.77 23.82 7.02
C SER A 346 -2.78 22.37 6.51
N GLU A 347 -1.93 22.05 5.51
CA GLU A 347 -1.73 20.68 5.02
C GLU A 347 -1.46 19.67 6.15
N LYS A 348 -0.51 19.98 7.03
CA LYS A 348 -0.11 19.08 8.12
C LYS A 348 -1.23 18.96 9.14
N PHE A 349 -1.93 20.05 9.45
CA PHE A 349 -3.08 20.05 10.37
C PHE A 349 -4.19 19.12 9.86
N TYR A 350 -4.66 19.30 8.62
CA TYR A 350 -5.73 18.48 8.06
C TYR A 350 -5.31 17.03 7.83
N ARG A 351 -4.04 16.76 7.53
CA ARG A 351 -3.52 15.38 7.50
C ARG A 351 -3.59 14.70 8.87
N LEU A 352 -3.23 15.39 9.95
CA LEU A 352 -3.33 14.85 11.31
C LEU A 352 -4.79 14.60 11.70
N LEU A 353 -5.68 15.55 11.40
CA LEU A 353 -7.10 15.38 11.63
C LEU A 353 -7.68 14.20 10.83
N THR A 354 -7.24 14.03 9.58
CA THR A 354 -7.63 12.87 8.75
C THR A 354 -7.21 11.56 9.41
N VAL A 355 -5.97 11.48 9.89
CA VAL A 355 -5.48 10.28 10.57
C VAL A 355 -6.29 9.98 11.84
N PHE A 356 -6.65 11.02 12.60
CA PHE A 356 -7.46 10.90 13.81
C PHE A 356 -8.90 10.42 13.52
N LEU A 357 -9.62 11.08 12.61
CA LEU A 357 -11.02 10.76 12.30
C LEU A 357 -11.21 9.38 11.69
N ARG A 358 -10.20 8.86 10.99
CA ARG A 358 -10.24 7.50 10.42
C ARG A 358 -10.17 6.39 11.49
N GLN A 359 -9.84 6.72 12.73
CA GLN A 359 -9.92 5.77 13.85
C GLN A 359 -11.35 5.70 14.42
N ARG A 360 -11.52 4.92 15.49
CA ARG A 360 -12.80 4.79 16.22
C ARG A 360 -13.15 6.10 16.95
N SER A 361 -13.64 7.07 16.21
CA SER A 361 -14.26 8.30 16.71
C SER A 361 -15.76 8.07 16.93
N SER A 362 -16.37 8.77 17.89
CA SER A 362 -17.83 8.74 18.06
C SER A 362 -18.52 9.43 16.87
N ILE A 363 -19.70 8.92 16.50
CA ILE A 363 -20.51 9.47 15.40
C ILE A 363 -20.82 10.96 15.66
N ASP A 364 -21.31 11.29 16.86
CA ASP A 364 -21.67 12.67 17.22
C ASP A 364 -20.52 13.68 17.07
N TYR A 365 -19.29 13.25 17.38
CA TYR A 365 -18.11 14.10 17.22
C TYR A 365 -17.75 14.29 15.74
N VAL A 366 -17.83 13.22 14.95
CA VAL A 366 -17.58 13.28 13.51
C VAL A 366 -18.59 14.21 12.86
N ASP A 367 -19.88 14.08 13.16
CA ASP A 367 -20.94 14.92 12.59
C ASP A 367 -20.75 16.40 12.93
N SER A 368 -20.55 16.72 14.22
CA SER A 368 -20.32 18.09 14.69
C SER A 368 -19.10 18.73 13.99
N LEU A 369 -18.04 17.95 13.77
CA LEU A 369 -16.83 18.41 13.12
C LEU A 369 -16.99 18.57 11.61
N ILE A 370 -17.73 17.67 10.96
CA ILE A 370 -18.05 17.79 9.54
C ILE A 370 -18.84 19.08 9.31
N GLU A 371 -19.87 19.37 10.11
CA GLU A 371 -20.63 20.62 10.01
C GLU A 371 -19.73 21.86 10.12
N ALA A 372 -18.88 21.92 11.14
CA ALA A 372 -17.93 23.02 11.32
C ALA A 372 -16.96 23.17 10.14
N LEU A 373 -16.53 22.08 9.51
CA LEU A 373 -15.65 22.13 8.35
C LEU A 373 -16.36 22.61 7.10
N LEU A 374 -17.61 22.17 6.85
CA LEU A 374 -18.38 22.56 5.67
C LEU A 374 -18.61 24.08 5.61
N ASP A 375 -18.74 24.73 6.77
CA ASP A 375 -18.82 26.19 6.88
C ASP A 375 -17.51 26.90 6.48
N VAL A 376 -16.36 26.23 6.66
CA VAL A 376 -15.02 26.77 6.44
C VAL A 376 -14.49 26.46 5.02
N VAL A 377 -15.12 25.55 4.27
CA VAL A 377 -14.67 25.10 2.93
C VAL A 377 -14.45 26.24 1.92
N LYS A 378 -15.07 27.43 2.13
CA LYS A 378 -14.89 28.62 1.28
C LYS A 378 -13.53 29.33 1.45
N SER A 379 -12.66 28.83 2.32
CA SER A 379 -11.33 29.39 2.62
C SER A 379 -10.25 28.95 1.63
N SER A 380 -9.05 29.53 1.76
CA SER A 380 -7.85 29.18 0.97
C SER A 380 -7.40 27.71 1.09
N ASP A 381 -7.88 26.97 2.11
CA ASP A 381 -7.48 25.59 2.41
C ASP A 381 -8.41 24.52 1.79
N HIS A 382 -9.25 24.94 0.84
CA HIS A 382 -10.29 24.14 0.17
C HIS A 382 -9.82 22.74 -0.28
N PHE A 383 -8.61 22.62 -0.82
CA PHE A 383 -8.05 21.35 -1.27
C PHE A 383 -7.85 20.34 -0.13
N TYR A 384 -7.24 20.75 0.99
CA TYR A 384 -6.92 19.86 2.10
C TYR A 384 -8.17 19.45 2.89
N ILE A 385 -9.12 20.39 3.05
CA ILE A 385 -10.42 20.09 3.67
C ILE A 385 -11.16 19.05 2.84
N LEU A 386 -11.17 19.18 1.51
CA LEU A 386 -11.83 18.24 0.64
C LEU A 386 -11.17 16.85 0.67
N GLN A 387 -9.84 16.76 0.69
CA GLN A 387 -9.13 15.49 0.88
C GLN A 387 -9.51 14.82 2.20
N LEU A 388 -9.64 15.61 3.27
CA LEU A 388 -10.10 15.15 4.57
C LEU A 388 -11.55 14.65 4.49
N LEU A 389 -12.49 15.42 3.92
CA LEU A 389 -13.90 15.00 3.80
C LEU A 389 -14.04 13.68 3.05
N ILE A 390 -13.33 13.52 1.92
CA ILE A 390 -13.30 12.27 1.15
C ILE A 390 -12.76 11.13 2.01
N SER A 391 -11.62 11.35 2.67
CA SER A 391 -10.95 10.33 3.49
C SER A 391 -11.77 9.94 4.73
N THR A 392 -12.54 10.87 5.29
CA THR A 392 -13.44 10.65 6.42
C THR A 392 -14.69 9.90 5.98
N ALA A 393 -15.30 10.28 4.85
CA ALA A 393 -16.43 9.57 4.26
C ALA A 393 -16.07 8.11 3.91
N GLU A 394 -14.83 7.86 3.46
CA GLU A 394 -14.34 6.51 3.24
C GLU A 394 -14.20 5.67 4.52
N ALA A 395 -13.92 6.29 5.66
CA ALA A 395 -13.89 5.60 6.95
C ALA A 395 -15.28 5.49 7.59
N HIS A 396 -16.17 6.42 7.27
CA HIS A 396 -17.52 6.57 7.81
C HIS A 396 -18.56 6.65 6.68
N PRO A 397 -18.92 5.52 6.05
CA PRO A 397 -19.74 5.51 4.83
C PRO A 397 -21.15 6.11 4.99
N TYR A 398 -21.66 6.23 6.22
CA TYR A 398 -22.95 6.87 6.50
C TYR A 398 -22.95 8.37 6.18
N LEU A 399 -21.78 8.99 6.02
CA LEU A 399 -21.64 10.40 5.65
C LEU A 399 -21.89 10.66 4.15
N TYR A 400 -21.86 9.62 3.30
CA TYR A 400 -21.98 9.81 1.85
C TYR A 400 -23.26 10.52 1.42
N PRO A 401 -24.47 10.18 1.93
CA PRO A 401 -25.68 10.90 1.56
C PRO A 401 -25.60 12.39 1.88
N TYR A 402 -25.09 12.73 3.08
CA TYR A 402 -24.98 14.11 3.54
C TYR A 402 -23.94 14.90 2.72
N LEU A 403 -22.74 14.37 2.59
CA LEU A 403 -21.64 15.02 1.86
C LEU A 403 -21.88 15.08 0.36
N SER A 404 -22.55 14.08 -0.22
CA SER A 404 -22.97 14.08 -1.63
C SER A 404 -23.99 15.18 -1.89
N LYS A 405 -25.01 15.31 -1.03
CA LYS A 405 -25.99 16.39 -1.11
C LYS A 405 -25.33 17.77 -0.99
N TRP A 406 -24.42 17.94 -0.04
CA TRP A 406 -23.66 19.17 0.11
C TRP A 406 -22.78 19.44 -1.12
N ALA A 407 -22.02 18.47 -1.60
CA ALA A 407 -21.13 18.63 -2.75
C ALA A 407 -21.90 19.00 -4.03
N ARG A 408 -23.09 18.42 -4.24
CA ARG A 408 -24.01 18.80 -5.33
C ARG A 408 -24.48 20.24 -5.23
N SER A 409 -24.70 20.77 -4.02
CA SER A 409 -25.06 22.19 -3.83
C SER A 409 -23.94 23.15 -4.21
N GLN A 410 -22.68 22.67 -4.27
CA GLN A 410 -21.51 23.48 -4.60
C GLN A 410 -21.15 23.46 -6.09
N LEU A 411 -21.86 22.70 -6.94
CA LEU A 411 -21.55 22.57 -8.39
C LEU A 411 -21.56 23.90 -9.15
N ASN A 412 -22.27 24.92 -8.64
CA ASN A 412 -22.31 26.25 -9.25
C ASN A 412 -21.07 27.11 -8.96
N ASN A 413 -20.21 26.69 -8.02
CA ASN A 413 -18.99 27.40 -7.65
C ASN A 413 -17.80 26.87 -8.48
N GLU A 414 -16.69 27.62 -8.49
CA GLU A 414 -15.43 27.09 -9.04
C GLU A 414 -14.96 25.91 -8.18
N ILE A 415 -15.13 24.69 -8.68
CA ILE A 415 -14.86 23.46 -7.93
C ILE A 415 -13.66 22.68 -8.45
N LEU A 416 -12.90 22.14 -7.50
CA LEU A 416 -11.83 21.19 -7.76
C LEU A 416 -12.39 19.87 -8.28
N GLN A 417 -11.64 19.17 -9.13
CA GLN A 417 -12.02 17.82 -9.61
C GLN A 417 -12.25 16.81 -8.49
N LEU A 418 -11.63 17.03 -7.32
CA LEU A 418 -11.82 16.22 -6.11
C LEU A 418 -13.29 16.19 -5.64
N PHE A 419 -14.12 17.18 -5.98
CA PHE A 419 -15.56 17.13 -5.67
C PHE A 419 -16.25 15.92 -6.27
N ALA A 420 -15.74 15.38 -7.40
CA ALA A 420 -16.30 14.21 -8.04
C ALA A 420 -16.37 13.00 -7.11
N TYR A 421 -15.47 12.89 -6.12
CA TYR A 421 -15.46 11.82 -5.14
C TYR A 421 -16.69 11.85 -4.22
N LEU A 422 -17.23 13.04 -3.94
CA LEU A 422 -18.41 13.25 -3.11
C LEU A 422 -19.68 13.38 -3.94
N VAL A 423 -19.66 14.13 -5.05
CA VAL A 423 -20.82 14.30 -5.95
C VAL A 423 -21.29 12.95 -6.48
N TYR A 424 -20.34 12.11 -6.88
CA TYR A 424 -20.55 10.75 -7.36
C TYR A 424 -20.13 9.73 -6.30
N ALA A 425 -20.44 10.00 -5.04
CA ALA A 425 -20.18 9.08 -3.93
C ALA A 425 -20.70 7.65 -4.24
N PRO A 426 -20.02 6.61 -3.73
CA PRO A 426 -20.46 5.24 -3.96
C PRO A 426 -21.84 5.01 -3.34
N PHE A 427 -22.65 4.18 -3.99
CA PHE A 427 -24.00 3.78 -3.58
C PHE A 427 -25.08 4.88 -3.59
N GLU A 428 -24.71 6.14 -3.85
CA GLU A 428 -25.67 7.24 -3.97
C GLU A 428 -26.44 7.19 -5.29
N ASP A 429 -27.73 7.52 -5.26
CA ASP A 429 -28.48 7.67 -6.51
C ASP A 429 -28.08 8.96 -7.23
N VAL A 430 -27.57 8.78 -8.45
CA VAL A 430 -27.18 9.86 -9.37
C VAL A 430 -28.33 10.27 -10.30
N ALA A 431 -29.50 9.62 -10.26
CA ALA A 431 -30.66 10.02 -11.06
C ALA A 431 -31.16 11.43 -10.71
N ASN A 432 -30.98 11.87 -9.47
CA ASN A 432 -31.43 13.18 -8.99
C ASN A 432 -30.48 14.33 -9.34
N LEU A 433 -29.43 14.08 -10.14
CA LEU A 433 -28.52 15.13 -10.58
C LEU A 433 -29.18 16.00 -11.67
N PRO A 434 -28.89 17.32 -11.70
CA PRO A 434 -29.32 18.19 -12.79
C PRO A 434 -28.88 17.64 -14.15
N ALA A 435 -29.71 17.77 -15.19
CA ALA A 435 -29.37 17.27 -16.53
C ALA A 435 -28.06 17.86 -17.09
N ASN A 436 -27.73 19.10 -16.69
CA ASN A 436 -26.53 19.83 -17.07
C ASN A 436 -25.35 19.62 -16.10
N HIS A 437 -25.41 18.67 -15.14
CA HIS A 437 -24.41 18.56 -14.09
C HIS A 437 -22.97 18.34 -14.62
N LEU A 438 -22.82 17.73 -15.80
CA LEU A 438 -21.53 17.52 -16.46
C LEU A 438 -20.86 18.83 -16.91
N ASN A 439 -21.65 19.85 -17.21
CA ASN A 439 -21.15 21.14 -17.71
C ASN A 439 -20.35 21.90 -16.65
N HIS A 440 -20.57 21.62 -15.36
CA HIS A 440 -19.89 22.31 -14.25
C HIS A 440 -18.41 21.93 -14.11
N TRP A 441 -17.96 20.86 -14.77
CA TRP A 441 -16.58 20.41 -14.65
C TRP A 441 -15.60 21.19 -15.54
N GLY A 442 -16.12 21.92 -16.53
CA GLY A 442 -15.34 22.61 -17.55
C GLY A 442 -15.09 21.74 -18.78
N GLN A 443 -14.27 22.24 -19.71
CA GLN A 443 -13.98 21.60 -21.00
C GLN A 443 -12.63 20.88 -21.05
N ASP A 444 -11.83 20.95 -19.97
CA ASP A 444 -10.52 20.30 -19.92
C ASP A 444 -10.65 18.77 -19.98
N CYS A 445 -10.19 18.16 -21.08
CA CYS A 445 -10.30 16.71 -21.33
C CYS A 445 -9.63 15.88 -20.22
N TRP A 446 -8.52 16.35 -19.65
CA TRP A 446 -7.83 15.64 -18.57
C TRP A 446 -8.64 15.65 -17.27
N LYS A 447 -9.16 16.80 -16.87
CA LYS A 447 -10.06 16.94 -15.72
C LYS A 447 -11.30 16.07 -15.88
N LEU A 448 -11.95 16.12 -17.05
CA LEU A 448 -13.10 15.26 -17.38
C LEU A 448 -12.74 13.78 -17.28
N TYR A 449 -11.58 13.37 -17.82
CA TYR A 449 -11.11 12.00 -17.71
C TYR A 449 -10.94 11.54 -16.25
N LEU A 450 -10.33 12.37 -15.39
CA LEU A 450 -10.20 12.07 -13.96
C LEU A 450 -11.56 11.91 -13.28
N ILE A 451 -12.53 12.77 -13.62
CA ILE A 451 -13.90 12.69 -13.09
C ILE A 451 -14.61 11.42 -13.57
N GLY A 452 -14.50 11.09 -14.85
CA GLY A 452 -15.02 9.85 -15.43
C GLY A 452 -14.44 8.62 -14.74
N ARG A 453 -13.14 8.62 -14.44
CA ARG A 453 -12.49 7.57 -13.65
C ARG A 453 -13.03 7.48 -12.23
N THR A 454 -13.20 8.61 -11.54
CA THR A 454 -13.79 8.62 -10.19
C THR A 454 -15.21 8.07 -10.19
N ALA A 455 -16.04 8.49 -11.15
CA ALA A 455 -17.40 8.00 -11.31
C ALA A 455 -17.42 6.49 -11.59
N MET A 456 -16.57 6.01 -12.51
CA MET A 456 -16.43 4.58 -12.81
C MET A 456 -16.04 3.78 -11.56
N ARG A 457 -15.05 4.26 -10.80
CA ARG A 457 -14.59 3.63 -9.55
C ARG A 457 -15.69 3.56 -8.48
N ASN A 458 -16.52 4.60 -8.39
CA ASN A 458 -17.60 4.66 -7.41
C ASN A 458 -18.89 3.92 -7.88
N GLY A 459 -18.85 3.25 -9.04
CA GLY A 459 -19.96 2.43 -9.56
C GLY A 459 -20.89 3.14 -10.54
N HIS A 460 -20.59 4.38 -10.93
CA HIS A 460 -21.40 5.22 -11.81
C HIS A 460 -20.97 5.14 -13.28
N GLY A 461 -20.68 3.93 -13.76
CA GLY A 461 -20.14 3.68 -15.10
C GLY A 461 -21.06 4.15 -16.22
N LYS A 462 -22.32 3.67 -16.25
CA LYS A 462 -23.26 3.94 -17.34
C LYS A 462 -23.81 5.36 -17.35
N ARG A 463 -24.16 5.90 -16.17
CA ARG A 463 -24.89 7.18 -16.06
C ARG A 463 -23.98 8.40 -16.11
N ILE A 464 -22.71 8.27 -15.70
CA ILE A 464 -21.79 9.41 -15.54
C ILE A 464 -20.52 9.20 -16.34
N ALA A 465 -19.78 8.11 -16.09
CA ALA A 465 -18.47 7.91 -16.71
C ALA A 465 -18.57 7.78 -18.24
N LEU A 466 -19.52 6.99 -18.74
CA LEU A 466 -19.72 6.79 -20.17
C LEU A 466 -20.04 8.11 -20.92
N PRO A 467 -21.05 8.92 -20.53
CA PRO A 467 -21.28 10.22 -21.16
C PRO A 467 -20.07 11.16 -21.13
N ILE A 468 -19.27 11.14 -20.05
CA ILE A 468 -18.04 11.92 -19.96
C ILE A 468 -17.02 11.45 -20.99
N PHE A 469 -16.80 10.14 -21.11
CA PHE A 469 -15.84 9.61 -22.07
C PHE A 469 -16.28 9.84 -23.52
N GLU A 470 -17.58 9.74 -23.82
CA GLU A 470 -18.15 10.09 -25.13
C GLU A 470 -17.98 11.59 -25.47
N LEU A 471 -18.10 12.47 -24.46
CA LEU A 471 -17.85 13.90 -24.63
C LEU A 471 -16.39 14.17 -25.00
N ILE A 472 -15.46 13.52 -24.30
CA ILE A 472 -14.02 13.66 -24.56
C ILE A 472 -13.66 13.11 -25.95
N GLU A 473 -14.22 11.97 -26.33
CA GLU A 473 -14.02 11.39 -27.66
C GLU A 473 -14.45 12.34 -28.78
N LYS A 474 -15.63 12.98 -28.63
CA LYS A 474 -16.12 13.99 -29.58
C LYS A 474 -15.20 15.20 -29.68
N GLU A 475 -14.69 15.71 -28.56
CA GLU A 475 -13.81 16.88 -28.54
C GLU A 475 -12.46 16.58 -29.23
N VAL A 476 -11.90 15.38 -29.00
CA VAL A 476 -10.68 14.91 -29.65
C VAL A 476 -10.87 14.80 -31.18
N ILE A 477 -12.03 14.33 -31.63
CA ILE A 477 -12.39 14.28 -33.06
C ILE A 477 -12.56 15.70 -33.63
N PHE A 478 -13.24 16.59 -32.90
CA PHE A 478 -13.55 17.96 -33.34
C PHE A 478 -12.31 18.84 -33.51
N LEU A 479 -11.26 18.65 -32.71
CA LEU A 479 -9.99 19.37 -32.83
C LEU A 479 -9.20 19.08 -34.13
N GLY A 480 -9.80 18.41 -35.12
CA GLY A 480 -9.20 18.19 -36.43
C GLY A 480 -8.00 17.24 -36.39
N MET A 481 -7.87 16.47 -35.31
CA MET A 481 -6.87 15.40 -35.18
C MET A 481 -7.35 14.14 -35.90
N GLU A 482 -7.70 14.28 -37.19
CA GLU A 482 -8.08 13.18 -38.05
C GLU A 482 -6.84 12.31 -38.37
N GLY A 483 -6.94 11.02 -38.09
CA GLY A 483 -6.16 9.95 -38.73
C GLY A 483 -4.67 9.84 -38.37
N ASP A 484 -3.88 10.88 -38.63
CA ASP A 484 -2.41 10.80 -38.65
C ASP A 484 -1.71 11.73 -37.65
N GLY A 485 -2.44 12.68 -37.04
CA GLY A 485 -1.96 13.50 -35.92
C GLY A 485 -1.85 12.75 -34.58
N LEU A 486 -2.49 11.58 -34.46
CA LEU A 486 -2.39 10.70 -33.28
C LEU A 486 -0.97 10.16 -33.05
N CYS A 487 -0.13 10.11 -34.09
CA CYS A 487 1.27 9.70 -33.95
C CYS A 487 2.13 10.75 -33.22
N ALA A 488 1.78 12.05 -33.30
CA ALA A 488 2.49 13.11 -32.60
C ALA A 488 2.09 13.23 -31.11
N LEU A 489 1.01 12.55 -30.69
CA LEU A 489 0.51 12.50 -29.32
C LEU A 489 0.39 11.04 -28.84
N LYS A 490 1.47 10.25 -28.98
CA LYS A 490 1.63 8.96 -28.26
C LYS A 490 1.27 9.07 -26.77
N GLU A 491 1.31 10.26 -26.18
CA GLU A 491 0.88 10.58 -24.81
C GLU A 491 -0.65 10.53 -24.60
N THR A 492 -1.51 10.87 -25.57
CA THR A 492 -2.98 10.90 -25.36
C THR A 492 -3.67 9.55 -25.52
N GLN A 493 -3.21 8.68 -26.43
CA GLN A 493 -3.67 7.27 -26.44
C GLN A 493 -3.30 6.56 -25.14
N LEU A 494 -2.15 6.90 -24.54
CA LEU A 494 -1.78 6.40 -23.22
C LEU A 494 -2.76 6.85 -22.13
N HIS A 495 -3.36 8.04 -22.23
CA HIS A 495 -4.33 8.53 -21.25
C HIS A 495 -5.65 7.73 -21.26
N PHE A 496 -6.23 7.43 -22.42
CA PHE A 496 -7.51 6.68 -22.49
C PHE A 496 -7.36 5.16 -22.48
N PHE A 497 -6.15 4.64 -22.77
CA PHE A 497 -5.85 3.21 -22.76
C PHE A 497 -6.37 2.50 -21.51
N PHE A 498 -6.18 3.12 -20.34
CA PHE A 498 -6.66 2.54 -19.09
C PHE A 498 -8.18 2.35 -19.06
N ALA A 499 -8.95 3.41 -19.34
CA ALA A 499 -10.41 3.38 -19.26
C ALA A 499 -11.02 2.41 -20.29
N GLU A 500 -10.50 2.45 -21.52
CA GLU A 500 -10.93 1.54 -22.59
C GLU A 500 -10.69 0.07 -22.21
N LYS A 501 -9.46 -0.28 -21.80
CA LYS A 501 -9.12 -1.66 -21.42
C LYS A 501 -9.83 -2.10 -20.15
N TYR A 502 -10.06 -1.19 -19.21
CA TYR A 502 -10.84 -1.47 -18.01
C TYR A 502 -12.28 -1.85 -18.37
N LEU A 503 -12.93 -1.08 -19.25
CA LEU A 503 -14.29 -1.37 -19.73
C LEU A 503 -14.35 -2.67 -20.56
N GLU A 504 -13.37 -2.90 -21.44
CA GLU A 504 -13.26 -4.14 -22.22
C GLU A 504 -13.17 -5.37 -21.29
N ASN A 505 -12.39 -5.26 -20.21
CA ASN A 505 -12.23 -6.32 -19.22
C ASN A 505 -13.51 -6.56 -18.42
N ILE A 506 -14.20 -5.49 -17.99
CA ILE A 506 -15.52 -5.61 -17.34
C ILE A 506 -16.53 -6.27 -18.27
N LEU A 507 -16.62 -5.83 -19.52
CA LEU A 507 -17.57 -6.38 -20.49
C LEU A 507 -17.28 -7.87 -20.74
N SER A 508 -16.00 -8.21 -20.96
CA SER A 508 -15.57 -9.60 -21.11
C SER A 508 -16.00 -10.44 -19.91
N PHE A 509 -15.77 -9.95 -18.70
CA PHE A 509 -16.18 -10.62 -17.46
C PHE A 509 -17.70 -10.78 -17.36
N LEU A 510 -18.47 -9.71 -17.57
CA LEU A 510 -19.94 -9.73 -17.47
C LEU A 510 -20.58 -10.65 -18.51
N LEU A 511 -20.00 -10.76 -19.72
CA LEU A 511 -20.45 -11.72 -20.74
C LEU A 511 -20.28 -13.17 -20.27
N VAL A 512 -19.18 -13.48 -19.58
CA VAL A 512 -18.95 -14.82 -19.03
C VAL A 512 -19.89 -15.09 -17.86
N VAL A 513 -20.08 -14.14 -16.94
CA VAL A 513 -21.07 -14.27 -15.85
C VAL A 513 -22.48 -14.48 -16.41
N ARG A 514 -22.86 -13.71 -17.43
CA ARG A 514 -24.14 -13.90 -18.13
C ARG A 514 -24.24 -15.31 -18.71
N ARG A 515 -23.19 -15.83 -19.34
CA ARG A 515 -23.17 -17.20 -19.87
C ARG A 515 -23.35 -18.23 -18.76
N VAL A 516 -22.65 -18.10 -17.63
CA VAL A 516 -22.81 -18.99 -16.47
C VAL A 516 -24.27 -18.99 -15.98
N LEU A 517 -24.88 -17.81 -15.85
CA LEU A 517 -26.27 -17.68 -15.43
C LEU A 517 -27.24 -18.29 -16.45
N ILE A 518 -26.99 -18.11 -17.74
CA ILE A 518 -27.78 -18.72 -18.81
C ILE A 518 -27.66 -20.24 -18.77
N VAL A 519 -26.45 -20.79 -18.68
CA VAL A 519 -26.20 -22.23 -18.59
C VAL A 519 -26.92 -22.81 -17.38
N ARG A 520 -26.77 -22.19 -16.20
CA ARG A 520 -27.49 -22.58 -14.98
C ARG A 520 -29.00 -22.55 -15.18
N ASN A 521 -29.55 -21.44 -15.67
CA ASN A 521 -31.00 -21.24 -15.76
C ASN A 521 -31.64 -22.11 -16.85
N ILE A 522 -30.97 -22.36 -17.97
CA ILE A 522 -31.44 -23.27 -19.01
C ILE A 522 -31.43 -24.70 -18.47
N THR A 523 -30.33 -25.13 -17.83
CA THR A 523 -30.21 -26.51 -17.40
C THR A 523 -31.07 -26.85 -16.18
N ILE A 524 -31.09 -25.99 -15.15
CA ILE A 524 -31.89 -26.23 -13.94
C ILE A 524 -33.35 -25.83 -14.15
N GLY A 525 -33.62 -24.79 -14.94
CA GLY A 525 -34.99 -24.32 -15.17
C GLY A 525 -35.82 -25.22 -16.09
N LEU A 526 -35.18 -26.05 -16.94
CA LEU A 526 -35.87 -26.95 -17.86
C LEU A 526 -36.08 -28.37 -17.32
N CYS A 527 -35.33 -28.80 -16.31
CA CYS A 527 -35.33 -30.18 -15.82
C CYS A 527 -35.42 -30.21 -14.30
N LYS A 528 -36.55 -30.67 -13.75
CA LYS A 528 -36.68 -30.99 -12.32
C LYS A 528 -35.74 -32.12 -11.90
N ASP A 529 -35.61 -33.12 -12.77
CA ASP A 529 -34.61 -34.19 -12.69
C ASP A 529 -33.66 -34.05 -13.88
N LEU A 530 -32.38 -33.79 -13.63
CA LEU A 530 -31.39 -33.59 -14.70
C LEU A 530 -30.94 -34.96 -15.26
N PRO A 531 -31.26 -35.32 -16.52
CA PRO A 531 -30.76 -36.57 -17.09
C PRO A 531 -29.24 -36.57 -17.18
N THR A 532 -28.60 -37.74 -17.08
CA THR A 532 -27.13 -37.90 -17.07
C THR A 532 -26.45 -37.18 -18.24
N TYR A 533 -27.00 -37.30 -19.47
CA TYR A 533 -26.45 -36.63 -20.65
C TYR A 533 -26.53 -35.09 -20.58
N MET A 534 -27.54 -34.53 -19.90
CA MET A 534 -27.64 -33.08 -19.67
C MET A 534 -26.71 -32.62 -18.56
N ALA A 535 -26.47 -33.46 -17.54
CA ALA A 535 -25.47 -33.23 -16.52
C ALA A 535 -24.06 -33.17 -17.14
N ASP A 536 -23.73 -34.10 -18.04
CA ASP A 536 -22.47 -34.08 -18.79
C ASP A 536 -22.33 -32.80 -19.62
N ARG A 537 -23.39 -32.40 -20.33
CA ARG A 537 -23.41 -31.15 -21.10
C ARG A 537 -23.24 -29.91 -20.22
N LEU A 538 -23.87 -29.89 -19.04
CA LEU A 538 -23.71 -28.83 -18.05
C LEU A 538 -22.26 -28.70 -17.59
N ILE A 539 -21.64 -29.83 -17.24
CA ILE A 539 -20.24 -29.87 -16.82
C ILE A 539 -19.33 -29.33 -17.93
N ILE A 540 -19.55 -29.72 -19.18
CA ILE A 540 -18.80 -29.20 -20.33
C ILE A 540 -18.96 -27.67 -20.46
N GLU A 541 -20.19 -27.16 -20.42
CA GLU A 541 -20.45 -25.71 -20.55
C GLU A 541 -19.87 -24.90 -19.38
N LEU A 542 -19.94 -25.43 -18.16
CA LEU A 542 -19.35 -24.78 -16.98
C LEU A 542 -17.82 -24.81 -17.03
N ARG A 543 -17.18 -25.87 -17.54
CA ARG A 543 -15.73 -25.90 -17.81
C ARG A 543 -15.32 -24.84 -18.83
N ILE A 544 -16.09 -24.66 -19.91
CA ILE A 544 -15.87 -23.57 -20.87
C ILE A 544 -15.95 -22.22 -20.16
N CYS A 545 -16.96 -22.01 -19.30
CA CYS A 545 -17.08 -20.77 -18.53
C CYS A 545 -15.90 -20.56 -17.57
N SER A 546 -15.40 -21.61 -16.91
CA SER A 546 -14.22 -21.54 -16.05
C SER A 546 -12.98 -21.07 -16.82
N ASN A 547 -12.73 -21.64 -18.01
CA ASN A 547 -11.62 -21.23 -18.88
C ASN A 547 -11.77 -19.78 -19.36
N LEU A 548 -12.99 -19.33 -19.67
CA LEU A 548 -13.24 -17.93 -20.03
C LEU A 548 -13.01 -16.97 -18.85
N LEU A 549 -13.29 -17.37 -17.61
CA LEU A 549 -12.97 -16.59 -16.41
C LEU A 549 -11.45 -16.50 -16.19
N ILE A 550 -10.70 -17.57 -16.45
CA ILE A 550 -9.23 -17.56 -16.44
C ILE A 550 -8.70 -16.56 -17.48
N ALA A 551 -9.24 -16.57 -18.69
CA ALA A 551 -8.88 -15.58 -19.71
C ALA A 551 -9.20 -14.14 -19.28
N CYS A 552 -10.34 -13.91 -18.61
CA CYS A 552 -10.68 -12.60 -18.03
C CYS A 552 -9.67 -12.18 -16.94
N ARG A 553 -9.26 -13.10 -16.06
CA ARG A 553 -8.22 -12.85 -15.05
C ARG A 553 -6.90 -12.42 -15.71
N ASP A 554 -6.51 -13.08 -16.79
CA ASP A 554 -5.25 -12.78 -17.48
C ASP A 554 -5.31 -11.41 -18.18
N LYS A 555 -6.49 -11.01 -18.70
CA LYS A 555 -6.73 -9.64 -19.18
C LYS A 555 -6.56 -8.60 -18.07
N TRP A 556 -7.10 -8.85 -16.87
CA TRP A 556 -6.91 -7.97 -15.71
C TRP A 556 -5.45 -7.90 -15.26
N ALA A 557 -4.75 -9.04 -15.20
CA ALA A 557 -3.33 -9.08 -14.85
C ALA A 557 -2.44 -8.40 -15.90
N LYS A 558 -2.84 -8.40 -17.18
CA LYS A 558 -2.17 -7.65 -18.25
C LYS A 558 -2.41 -6.14 -18.10
N LEU A 559 -3.62 -5.73 -17.72
CA LEU A 559 -3.92 -4.33 -17.44
C LEU A 559 -3.11 -3.83 -16.24
N TYR A 560 -3.10 -4.57 -15.13
CA TYR A 560 -2.30 -4.25 -13.94
C TYR A 560 -0.83 -3.94 -14.28
N ARG A 561 -0.20 -4.81 -15.09
CA ARG A 561 1.21 -4.65 -15.53
C ARG A 561 1.48 -3.44 -16.42
N ARG A 562 0.45 -2.82 -16.99
CA ARG A 562 0.57 -1.65 -17.88
C ARG A 562 0.17 -0.32 -17.21
N CYS A 563 -0.41 -0.36 -16.02
CA CYS A 563 -0.89 0.81 -15.29
C CYS A 563 0.19 1.42 -14.38
N PHE A 564 1.32 1.86 -14.94
CA PHE A 564 2.44 2.40 -14.16
C PHE A 564 2.11 3.70 -13.40
N ASP A 565 1.09 4.43 -13.86
CA ASP A 565 0.64 5.73 -13.35
C ASP A 565 -0.68 5.65 -12.55
N ALA A 566 -1.26 4.46 -12.37
CA ALA A 566 -2.48 4.31 -11.59
C ALA A 566 -2.22 4.53 -10.10
N ASP A 567 -3.15 5.21 -9.44
CA ASP A 567 -3.11 5.37 -7.98
C ASP A 567 -3.30 4.02 -7.27
N ALA A 568 -2.86 3.97 -6.00
CA ALA A 568 -2.86 2.74 -5.21
C ALA A 568 -4.26 2.10 -5.06
N GLU A 569 -5.34 2.88 -5.04
CA GLU A 569 -6.70 2.35 -4.94
C GLU A 569 -7.17 1.74 -6.26
N THR A 570 -6.86 2.38 -7.39
CA THR A 570 -7.13 1.83 -8.73
C THR A 570 -6.39 0.50 -8.92
N LEU A 571 -5.11 0.41 -8.54
CA LEU A 571 -4.35 -0.83 -8.59
C LEU A 571 -4.98 -1.91 -7.71
N ALA A 572 -5.38 -1.58 -6.48
CA ALA A 572 -6.07 -2.51 -5.60
C ALA A 572 -7.42 -2.99 -6.19
N THR A 573 -8.19 -2.12 -6.83
CA THR A 573 -9.43 -2.51 -7.53
C THR A 573 -9.14 -3.55 -8.61
N ILE A 574 -8.10 -3.35 -9.43
CA ILE A 574 -7.71 -4.30 -10.49
C ILE A 574 -7.29 -5.65 -9.89
N GLU A 575 -6.50 -5.65 -8.81
CA GLU A 575 -6.14 -6.89 -8.12
C GLU A 575 -7.38 -7.62 -7.56
N LEU A 576 -8.35 -6.89 -7.01
CA LEU A 576 -9.61 -7.50 -6.55
C LEU A 576 -10.42 -8.09 -7.70
N TYR A 577 -10.42 -7.48 -8.89
CA TYR A 577 -11.04 -8.09 -10.08
C TYR A 577 -10.29 -9.35 -10.54
N CYS A 578 -8.96 -9.38 -10.47
CA CYS A 578 -8.19 -10.61 -10.68
C CYS A 578 -8.62 -11.71 -9.69
N SER A 579 -8.73 -11.38 -8.40
CA SER A 579 -9.21 -12.30 -7.36
C SER A 579 -10.66 -12.73 -7.60
N LEU A 580 -11.53 -11.85 -8.09
CA LEU A 580 -12.92 -12.17 -8.44
C LEU A 580 -12.99 -13.22 -9.55
N CYS A 581 -12.23 -13.02 -10.63
CA CYS A 581 -12.15 -14.03 -11.70
C CYS A 581 -11.60 -15.36 -11.19
N ALA A 582 -10.58 -15.34 -10.33
CA ALA A 582 -9.99 -16.55 -9.76
C ALA A 582 -10.94 -17.31 -8.80
N VAL A 583 -11.67 -16.60 -7.94
CA VAL A 583 -12.69 -17.20 -7.05
C VAL A 583 -13.77 -17.86 -7.89
N LEU A 584 -14.31 -17.18 -8.89
CA LEU A 584 -15.38 -17.71 -9.72
C LEU A 584 -14.91 -18.89 -10.59
N SER A 585 -13.72 -18.81 -11.21
CA SER A 585 -13.19 -19.92 -12.01
C SER A 585 -12.94 -21.15 -11.15
N THR A 586 -12.35 -20.97 -9.97
CA THR A 586 -12.09 -22.07 -9.03
C THR A 586 -13.39 -22.69 -8.53
N GLY A 587 -14.40 -21.86 -8.25
CA GLY A 587 -15.73 -22.36 -7.86
C GLY A 587 -16.38 -23.22 -8.95
N LEU A 588 -16.29 -22.81 -10.21
CA LEU A 588 -16.77 -23.62 -11.34
C LEU A 588 -15.95 -24.90 -11.52
N SER A 589 -14.62 -24.84 -11.41
CA SER A 589 -13.76 -26.02 -11.52
C SER A 589 -14.03 -27.04 -10.40
N LEU A 590 -14.21 -26.60 -9.15
CA LEU A 590 -14.60 -27.48 -8.04
C LEU A 590 -15.96 -28.14 -8.25
N PHE A 591 -16.87 -27.51 -8.99
CA PHE A 591 -18.15 -28.11 -9.34
C PHE A 591 -18.00 -29.17 -10.45
N CYS A 592 -17.05 -28.99 -11.37
CA CYS A 592 -16.92 -29.81 -12.58
C CYS A 592 -15.86 -30.93 -12.49
N GLU A 593 -14.89 -30.83 -11.59
CA GLU A 593 -13.71 -31.69 -11.52
C GLU A 593 -13.34 -32.01 -10.06
N GLU A 594 -12.87 -33.23 -9.84
CA GLU A 594 -12.25 -33.62 -8.57
C GLU A 594 -10.80 -33.13 -8.56
N GLN A 595 -10.62 -31.87 -8.19
CA GLN A 595 -9.31 -31.25 -8.00
C GLN A 595 -9.27 -30.50 -6.66
N PRO A 596 -8.08 -30.39 -6.02
CA PRO A 596 -7.91 -29.57 -4.83
C PRO A 596 -8.16 -28.09 -5.16
N LEU A 597 -8.63 -27.33 -4.16
CA LEU A 597 -8.84 -25.89 -4.30
C LEU A 597 -7.51 -25.22 -4.70
N SER A 598 -7.52 -24.51 -5.82
CA SER A 598 -6.37 -23.69 -6.22
C SER A 598 -6.11 -22.59 -5.19
N ILE A 599 -4.86 -22.18 -4.99
CA ILE A 599 -4.53 -21.11 -4.02
C ILE A 599 -5.18 -19.80 -4.46
N ILE A 600 -6.28 -19.42 -3.81
CA ILE A 600 -6.94 -18.13 -3.99
C ILE A 600 -6.28 -17.12 -3.05
N ASN A 601 -5.48 -16.21 -3.61
CA ASN A 601 -4.97 -15.06 -2.89
C ASN A 601 -5.93 -13.88 -3.02
N VAL A 602 -6.44 -13.38 -1.88
CA VAL A 602 -7.21 -12.13 -1.82
C VAL A 602 -6.29 -11.07 -1.18
N PRO A 603 -5.81 -10.07 -1.95
CA PRO A 603 -4.73 -9.18 -1.53
C PRO A 603 -5.07 -8.43 -0.24
N SER A 604 -4.25 -8.55 0.80
CA SER A 604 -4.45 -7.85 2.07
C SER A 604 -4.36 -6.34 1.88
N MET A 605 -5.46 -5.62 2.05
CA MET A 605 -5.48 -4.17 1.96
C MET A 605 -5.27 -3.57 3.34
N LYS A 606 -4.19 -2.80 3.53
CA LYS A 606 -3.98 -2.02 4.77
C LYS A 606 -4.91 -0.79 4.80
N ARG A 607 -5.22 -0.24 3.62
CA ARG A 607 -6.09 0.91 3.36
C ARG A 607 -6.80 0.64 2.03
N GLY A 608 -8.09 0.95 1.97
CA GLY A 608 -8.94 0.68 0.83
C GLY A 608 -10.15 1.60 0.82
N SER A 609 -10.59 2.00 -0.37
CA SER A 609 -11.89 2.64 -0.57
C SER A 609 -13.02 1.72 -0.08
N VAL A 610 -14.18 2.31 0.24
CA VAL A 610 -15.36 1.54 0.70
C VAL A 610 -15.79 0.49 -0.31
N SER A 611 -15.75 0.84 -1.61
CA SER A 611 -16.02 -0.09 -2.71
C SER A 611 -15.05 -1.29 -2.71
N ASN A 612 -13.75 -1.02 -2.57
CA ASN A 612 -12.72 -2.07 -2.51
C ASN A 612 -12.88 -2.95 -1.27
N ASN A 613 -13.15 -2.36 -0.10
CA ASN A 613 -13.37 -3.11 1.13
C ASN A 613 -14.61 -4.00 1.04
N ARG A 614 -15.71 -3.51 0.45
CA ARG A 614 -16.93 -4.28 0.23
C ARG A 614 -16.70 -5.46 -0.71
N LEU A 615 -16.02 -5.22 -1.84
CA LEU A 615 -15.66 -6.27 -2.80
C LEU A 615 -14.72 -7.31 -2.15
N ARG A 616 -13.70 -6.86 -1.43
CA ARG A 616 -12.79 -7.73 -0.66
C ARG A 616 -13.55 -8.59 0.34
N SER A 617 -14.46 -8.02 1.13
CA SER A 617 -15.27 -8.78 2.09
C SER A 617 -16.11 -9.84 1.40
N ALA A 618 -16.72 -9.52 0.24
CA ALA A 618 -17.45 -10.50 -0.56
C ALA A 618 -16.53 -11.62 -1.10
N LEU A 619 -15.32 -11.29 -1.53
CA LEU A 619 -14.33 -12.27 -2.01
C LEU A 619 -13.78 -13.17 -0.90
N VAL A 620 -13.48 -12.62 0.27
CA VAL A 620 -13.07 -13.40 1.45
C VAL A 620 -14.19 -14.32 1.88
N TRP A 621 -15.44 -13.83 1.93
CA TRP A 621 -16.60 -14.66 2.20
C TRP A 621 -16.73 -15.78 1.16
N ALA A 622 -16.68 -15.46 -0.14
CA ALA A 622 -16.81 -16.45 -1.21
C ALA A 622 -15.70 -17.50 -1.17
N LYS A 623 -14.44 -17.08 -0.94
CA LYS A 623 -13.31 -17.98 -0.71
C LYS A 623 -13.59 -18.95 0.45
N ASN A 624 -14.04 -18.44 1.59
CA ASN A 624 -14.38 -19.28 2.75
C ASN A 624 -15.53 -20.26 2.45
N GLN A 625 -16.48 -19.89 1.58
CA GLN A 625 -17.52 -20.82 1.14
C GLN A 625 -16.96 -21.91 0.22
N LEU A 626 -16.03 -21.58 -0.67
CA LEU A 626 -15.36 -22.58 -1.53
C LEU A 626 -14.54 -23.58 -0.71
N GLU A 627 -13.82 -23.12 0.32
CA GLU A 627 -13.08 -24.01 1.25
C GLU A 627 -14.02 -24.94 2.02
N LYS A 628 -15.25 -24.51 2.33
CA LYS A 628 -16.28 -25.40 2.90
C LYS A 628 -16.82 -26.38 1.87
N PHE A 629 -17.07 -25.91 0.64
CA PHE A 629 -17.57 -26.73 -0.46
C PHE A 629 -16.58 -27.82 -0.86
N GLU A 630 -15.28 -27.54 -0.82
CA GLU A 630 -14.21 -28.52 -1.10
C GLU A 630 -14.30 -29.75 -0.19
N LYS A 631 -14.65 -29.57 1.09
CA LYS A 631 -14.78 -30.66 2.07
C LYS A 631 -15.92 -31.63 1.76
N ILE A 632 -16.87 -31.23 0.93
CA ILE A 632 -17.94 -32.11 0.45
C ILE A 632 -17.32 -33.02 -0.61
N ALA A 633 -17.38 -34.34 -0.40
CA ALA A 633 -16.84 -35.31 -1.35
C ALA A 633 -17.48 -35.11 -2.73
N PHE A 634 -16.69 -35.21 -3.79
CA PHE A 634 -17.13 -34.92 -5.16
C PHE A 634 -18.42 -35.67 -5.55
N LYS A 635 -18.51 -36.95 -5.18
CA LYS A 635 -19.69 -37.81 -5.37
C LYS A 635 -20.99 -37.32 -4.71
N HIS A 636 -20.90 -36.47 -3.69
CA HIS A 636 -22.06 -35.89 -2.98
C HIS A 636 -22.30 -34.42 -3.34
N ARG A 637 -21.49 -33.82 -4.22
CA ARG A 637 -21.77 -32.47 -4.74
C ARG A 637 -22.99 -32.49 -5.69
N CYS A 638 -23.36 -33.68 -6.17
CA CYS A 638 -24.60 -34.00 -6.87
C CYS A 638 -25.20 -35.27 -6.22
N THR A 639 -26.47 -35.29 -5.81
CA THR A 639 -27.12 -36.46 -5.15
C THR A 639 -28.46 -36.84 -5.80
N TYR A 640 -28.77 -38.15 -5.83
CA TYR A 640 -29.96 -38.80 -6.43
C TYR A 640 -30.52 -39.96 -5.56
N GLU A 641 -31.77 -40.35 -5.87
CA GLU A 641 -32.54 -41.61 -5.63
C GLU A 641 -33.56 -41.77 -4.48
N LEU A 642 -34.73 -42.35 -4.85
CA LEU A 642 -35.89 -42.73 -4.02
C LEU A 642 -36.52 -43.98 -4.67
N ASN A 643 -36.75 -45.06 -3.91
CA ASN A 643 -37.26 -46.34 -4.43
C ASN A 643 -38.74 -46.56 -4.08
N ILE A 644 -39.46 -47.34 -4.90
CA ILE A 644 -40.89 -47.68 -4.70
C ILE A 644 -41.02 -49.21 -4.59
N MET A 645 -41.87 -49.73 -3.69
CA MET A 645 -42.14 -51.18 -3.60
C MET A 645 -43.65 -51.47 -3.52
N THR A 646 -44.20 -52.14 -4.53
CA THR A 646 -45.61 -52.59 -4.55
C THR A 646 -45.77 -54.05 -4.10
N GLN A 647 -46.91 -54.41 -3.51
CA GLN A 647 -47.30 -55.81 -3.28
C GLN A 647 -48.70 -56.10 -3.83
N PRO A 648 -48.89 -57.15 -4.66
CA PRO A 648 -47.85 -58.06 -5.13
C PRO A 648 -46.86 -57.36 -6.09
N PRO A 649 -45.58 -57.77 -6.08
CA PRO A 649 -44.51 -57.08 -6.78
C PRO A 649 -44.73 -57.08 -8.30
N SER A 650 -44.60 -55.91 -8.92
CA SER A 650 -44.67 -55.77 -10.36
C SER A 650 -43.46 -56.44 -11.01
N GLN A 651 -43.68 -57.29 -12.03
CA GLN A 651 -42.59 -57.91 -12.80
C GLN A 651 -41.81 -56.89 -13.65
N THR A 652 -42.34 -55.68 -13.81
CA THR A 652 -41.74 -54.52 -14.47
C THR A 652 -42.16 -53.23 -13.75
N ASP A 653 -41.24 -52.26 -13.63
CA ASP A 653 -41.28 -51.19 -12.62
C ASP A 653 -42.46 -50.19 -12.65
N ILE A 654 -43.41 -50.23 -13.60
CA ILE A 654 -44.28 -49.06 -13.79
C ILE A 654 -45.77 -49.38 -14.01
N THR A 655 -46.18 -50.62 -14.26
CA THR A 655 -47.60 -50.92 -14.57
C THR A 655 -48.18 -52.09 -13.76
N VAL A 656 -49.24 -51.84 -12.99
CA VAL A 656 -50.00 -52.87 -12.26
C VAL A 656 -51.43 -52.93 -12.78
N ASN A 657 -51.86 -54.12 -13.20
CA ASN A 657 -53.24 -54.37 -13.62
C ASN A 657 -54.10 -54.68 -12.39
N ILE A 658 -55.19 -53.94 -12.20
CA ILE A 658 -56.09 -54.06 -11.04
C ILE A 658 -57.54 -54.19 -11.49
N THR A 659 -58.39 -54.81 -10.67
CA THR A 659 -59.83 -54.87 -10.96
C THR A 659 -60.51 -53.56 -10.56
N ARG A 660 -61.60 -53.17 -11.23
CA ARG A 660 -62.32 -51.92 -10.94
C ARG A 660 -62.72 -51.82 -9.47
N ASN A 661 -62.35 -50.72 -8.81
CA ASN A 661 -62.54 -50.46 -7.37
C ASN A 661 -61.84 -51.45 -6.41
N GLN A 662 -60.88 -52.23 -6.90
CA GLN A 662 -60.02 -53.02 -6.01
C GLN A 662 -59.14 -52.09 -5.18
N LYS A 663 -59.07 -52.36 -3.87
CA LYS A 663 -58.16 -51.66 -2.94
C LYS A 663 -56.74 -52.17 -3.16
N LEU A 664 -55.88 -51.36 -3.75
CA LEU A 664 -54.46 -51.61 -3.92
C LEU A 664 -53.68 -51.02 -2.74
N SER A 665 -52.83 -51.82 -2.11
CA SER A 665 -51.88 -51.33 -1.09
C SER A 665 -50.55 -51.01 -1.76
N VAL A 666 -50.13 -49.75 -1.72
CA VAL A 666 -48.84 -49.28 -2.26
C VAL A 666 -47.95 -48.88 -1.09
N SER A 667 -46.82 -49.57 -0.90
CA SER A 667 -45.80 -49.21 0.08
C SER A 667 -44.76 -48.30 -0.57
N ILE A 668 -44.41 -47.21 0.09
CA ILE A 668 -43.33 -46.31 -0.34
C ILE A 668 -42.28 -46.35 0.73
N GLU A 669 -41.10 -46.88 0.39
CA GLU A 669 -39.94 -46.88 1.26
C GLU A 669 -38.88 -45.94 0.70
N GLY A 670 -38.43 -44.98 1.49
CA GLY A 670 -37.37 -44.07 1.08
C GLY A 670 -36.35 -43.85 2.18
N ALA A 671 -35.16 -43.42 1.77
CA ALA A 671 -34.12 -42.91 2.65
C ALA A 671 -33.90 -41.43 2.33
N ILE A 672 -33.76 -40.61 3.38
CA ILE A 672 -33.41 -39.20 3.28
C ILE A 672 -31.97 -39.04 3.76
N GLU A 673 -31.11 -38.53 2.90
CA GLU A 673 -29.78 -38.04 3.28
C GLU A 673 -29.75 -36.52 3.16
N SER A 674 -29.57 -35.84 4.29
CA SER A 674 -29.48 -34.38 4.37
C SER A 674 -28.08 -33.93 4.78
N SER A 675 -27.55 -32.90 4.11
CA SER A 675 -26.31 -32.23 4.49
C SER A 675 -26.51 -31.16 5.58
N GLN A 676 -27.76 -30.86 5.94
CA GLN A 676 -28.07 -29.87 6.97
C GLN A 676 -28.07 -30.51 8.36
N SER A 677 -27.65 -29.73 9.37
CA SER A 677 -27.65 -30.16 10.78
C SER A 677 -29.04 -30.23 11.41
N SER A 678 -30.08 -29.78 10.71
CA SER A 678 -31.47 -29.79 11.17
C SER A 678 -32.03 -31.21 11.11
N THR A 679 -32.46 -31.71 12.26
CA THR A 679 -33.16 -33.00 12.37
C THR A 679 -34.55 -32.89 11.75
N ILE A 680 -34.93 -33.92 10.98
CA ILE A 680 -36.22 -34.01 10.29
C ILE A 680 -37.28 -34.40 11.32
N ASP A 681 -38.40 -33.68 11.34
CA ASP A 681 -39.48 -33.89 12.32
C ASP A 681 -40.64 -34.71 11.73
N THR A 682 -41.02 -34.45 10.48
CA THR A 682 -42.13 -35.16 9.83
C THR A 682 -41.94 -35.18 8.31
N ILE A 683 -42.18 -36.33 7.69
CA ILE A 683 -42.16 -36.51 6.24
C ILE A 683 -43.61 -36.54 5.75
N ILE A 684 -43.91 -35.76 4.72
CA ILE A 684 -45.23 -35.60 4.11
C ILE A 684 -45.18 -36.27 2.73
N LEU A 685 -45.82 -37.42 2.61
CA LEU A 685 -45.95 -38.14 1.34
C LEU A 685 -47.29 -37.82 0.71
N LYS A 686 -47.27 -37.29 -0.51
CA LYS A 686 -48.48 -36.99 -1.28
C LYS A 686 -48.58 -37.94 -2.46
N SER A 687 -49.66 -38.72 -2.51
CA SER A 687 -50.04 -39.50 -3.68
C SER A 687 -51.15 -38.76 -4.43
N THR A 688 -50.97 -38.48 -5.71
CA THR A 688 -51.96 -37.84 -6.57
C THR A 688 -52.28 -38.76 -7.73
N ALA A 689 -53.49 -39.29 -7.77
CA ALA A 689 -53.97 -40.09 -8.89
C ALA A 689 -54.55 -39.17 -9.97
N LYS A 690 -53.92 -39.20 -11.15
CA LYS A 690 -54.33 -38.44 -12.33
C LYS A 690 -55.05 -39.34 -13.32
N PHE A 691 -56.28 -39.00 -13.65
CA PHE A 691 -57.07 -39.68 -14.67
C PHE A 691 -56.92 -39.02 -16.04
N SER A 692 -57.14 -39.79 -17.11
CA SER A 692 -57.06 -39.25 -18.48
C SER A 692 -58.14 -38.19 -18.73
N LYS A 693 -57.78 -37.16 -19.53
CA LYS A 693 -58.68 -36.08 -19.95
C LYS A 693 -59.88 -36.65 -20.70
N GLY A 694 -61.07 -36.55 -20.10
CA GLY A 694 -62.33 -37.10 -20.65
C GLY A 694 -63.03 -38.12 -19.75
N SER A 695 -62.42 -38.49 -18.63
CA SER A 695 -63.08 -39.34 -17.64
C SER A 695 -64.03 -38.57 -16.71
N THR A 696 -65.07 -39.24 -16.20
CA THR A 696 -66.06 -38.64 -15.27
C THR A 696 -65.54 -38.45 -13.86
N ASN A 697 -64.39 -39.03 -13.50
CA ASN A 697 -63.82 -38.92 -12.16
C ASN A 697 -62.77 -37.80 -12.10
N GLN A 698 -62.83 -37.02 -11.03
CA GLN A 698 -61.81 -36.01 -10.72
C GLN A 698 -60.56 -36.66 -10.15
N ASP A 699 -59.40 -36.07 -10.42
CA ASP A 699 -58.13 -36.43 -9.79
C ASP A 699 -58.28 -36.35 -8.27
N PHE A 700 -57.77 -37.36 -7.56
CA PHE A 700 -57.78 -37.37 -6.10
C PHE A 700 -56.36 -37.39 -5.56
N SER A 701 -56.14 -36.69 -4.45
CA SER A 701 -54.87 -36.67 -3.73
C SER A 701 -55.07 -37.19 -2.32
N GLN A 702 -54.18 -38.05 -1.86
CA GLN A 702 -54.07 -38.49 -0.48
C GLN A 702 -52.70 -38.06 0.05
N THR A 703 -52.67 -37.60 1.30
CA THR A 703 -51.44 -37.22 1.98
C THR A 703 -51.28 -38.07 3.22
N GLN A 704 -50.09 -38.62 3.44
CA GLN A 704 -49.71 -39.28 4.68
C GLN A 704 -48.52 -38.57 5.30
N SER A 705 -48.53 -38.47 6.63
CA SER A 705 -47.43 -37.92 7.39
C SER A 705 -46.79 -39.04 8.20
N VAL A 706 -45.48 -39.25 8.06
CA VAL A 706 -44.73 -40.30 8.73
C VAL A 706 -43.52 -39.71 9.44
N ILE A 707 -43.21 -40.22 10.63
CA ILE A 707 -41.99 -39.86 11.36
C ILE A 707 -40.87 -40.79 10.87
N PRO A 708 -39.72 -40.27 10.42
CA PRO A 708 -38.61 -41.11 9.99
C PRO A 708 -38.05 -41.98 11.12
N ARG A 709 -37.65 -43.20 10.79
CA ARG A 709 -36.83 -44.08 11.64
C ARG A 709 -35.36 -43.69 11.48
N GLU A 710 -34.65 -43.55 12.60
CA GLU A 710 -33.23 -43.15 12.67
C GLU A 710 -32.91 -41.82 11.94
N ASP A 711 -33.87 -40.90 11.87
CA ASP A 711 -33.77 -39.63 11.12
C ASP A 711 -33.46 -39.78 9.61
N LYS A 712 -33.59 -41.00 9.06
CA LYS A 712 -33.19 -41.31 7.67
C LYS A 712 -34.24 -42.10 6.89
N PHE A 713 -34.80 -43.15 7.45
CA PHE A 713 -35.63 -44.09 6.70
C PHE A 713 -37.11 -43.87 6.95
N PHE A 714 -37.95 -43.98 5.93
CA PHE A 714 -39.39 -43.89 6.09
C PHE A 714 -40.10 -44.96 5.27
N ASN A 715 -41.23 -45.43 5.79
CA ASN A 715 -42.15 -46.31 5.06
C ASN A 715 -43.58 -45.79 5.27
N ALA A 716 -44.34 -45.64 4.19
CA ALA A 716 -45.76 -45.33 4.22
C ALA A 716 -46.55 -46.30 3.33
N GLN A 717 -47.78 -46.61 3.73
CA GLN A 717 -48.67 -47.47 2.97
C GLN A 717 -49.94 -46.73 2.56
N PHE A 718 -50.14 -46.57 1.27
CA PHE A 718 -51.35 -45.99 0.70
C PHE A 718 -52.32 -47.10 0.31
N LEU A 719 -53.56 -47.02 0.79
CA LEU A 719 -54.62 -47.91 0.37
C LEU A 719 -55.53 -47.18 -0.62
N ILE A 720 -55.38 -47.51 -1.89
CA ILE A 720 -55.94 -46.74 -2.99
C ILE A 720 -56.95 -47.61 -3.75
N ALA A 721 -58.20 -47.15 -3.84
CA ALA A 721 -59.24 -47.81 -4.65
C ALA A 721 -59.47 -47.00 -5.92
N ILE A 722 -59.25 -47.60 -7.09
CA ILE A 722 -59.28 -46.89 -8.36
C ILE A 722 -60.41 -47.38 -9.26
N PRO A 723 -61.28 -46.48 -9.74
CA PRO A 723 -62.43 -46.84 -10.57
C PRO A 723 -62.12 -47.00 -12.06
N GLN A 724 -60.94 -46.59 -12.51
CA GLN A 724 -60.53 -46.60 -13.92
C GLN A 724 -59.01 -46.40 -14.03
N SER A 725 -58.39 -46.79 -15.16
CA SER A 725 -56.94 -46.63 -15.37
C SER A 725 -56.45 -45.20 -15.09
N CYS A 726 -55.36 -45.07 -14.34
CA CYS A 726 -54.79 -43.80 -13.91
C CYS A 726 -53.28 -43.87 -13.69
N THR A 727 -52.61 -42.71 -13.60
CA THR A 727 -51.22 -42.63 -13.14
C THR A 727 -51.20 -42.01 -11.76
N ILE A 728 -50.62 -42.69 -10.77
CA ILE A 728 -50.40 -42.14 -9.44
C ILE A 728 -48.99 -41.54 -9.40
N GLU A 729 -48.92 -40.24 -9.12
CA GLU A 729 -47.68 -39.54 -8.78
C GLU A 729 -47.52 -39.50 -7.27
N PHE A 730 -46.41 -40.01 -6.76
CA PHE A 730 -45.97 -39.88 -5.39
C PHE A 730 -44.90 -38.79 -5.31
N SER A 731 -45.02 -37.91 -4.33
CA SER A 731 -44.06 -36.85 -4.02
C SER A 731 -43.79 -36.83 -2.53
N VAL A 732 -42.58 -36.43 -2.16
CA VAL A 732 -42.12 -36.40 -0.78
C VAL A 732 -41.78 -34.96 -0.43
N ASP A 733 -42.34 -34.44 0.66
CA ASP A 733 -41.95 -33.18 1.26
C ASP A 733 -41.60 -33.45 2.73
N PHE A 734 -40.91 -32.55 3.42
CA PHE A 734 -40.63 -32.74 4.86
C PHE A 734 -40.64 -31.44 5.67
N LEU A 735 -40.91 -31.59 6.96
CA LEU A 735 -40.84 -30.55 7.98
C LEU A 735 -39.63 -30.82 8.88
N ASP A 736 -38.83 -29.78 9.14
CA ASP A 736 -37.79 -29.84 10.17
C ASP A 736 -38.37 -29.61 11.58
N LYS A 737 -37.55 -29.79 12.63
CA LYS A 737 -37.97 -29.47 14.02
C LYS A 737 -38.33 -28.00 14.25
N ALA A 738 -37.86 -27.09 13.39
CA ALA A 738 -38.25 -25.69 13.42
C ALA A 738 -39.56 -25.41 12.64
N LYS A 739 -40.25 -26.48 12.19
CA LYS A 739 -41.50 -26.44 11.41
C LYS A 739 -41.37 -25.70 10.08
N ARG A 740 -40.17 -25.64 9.52
CA ARG A 740 -39.96 -25.12 8.16
C ARG A 740 -40.30 -26.22 7.16
N TYR A 741 -41.04 -25.83 6.14
CA TYR A 741 -41.48 -26.70 5.05
C TYR A 741 -40.41 -26.78 3.97
N TRP A 742 -40.03 -27.99 3.62
CA TRP A 742 -39.02 -28.29 2.61
C TRP A 742 -39.68 -29.12 1.51
N GLU A 743 -39.69 -28.57 0.30
CA GLU A 743 -40.16 -29.28 -0.90
C GLU A 743 -39.01 -30.11 -1.46
N THR A 744 -39.31 -31.36 -1.85
CA THR A 744 -38.36 -32.14 -2.66
C THR A 744 -38.87 -32.29 -4.09
N ASP A 745 -37.94 -32.31 -5.03
CA ASP A 745 -38.27 -32.56 -6.44
C ASP A 745 -38.44 -34.06 -6.73
N THR A 746 -38.21 -34.92 -5.76
CA THR A 746 -38.19 -36.37 -5.94
C THR A 746 -39.62 -36.90 -6.11
N LYS A 747 -39.89 -37.45 -7.29
CA LYS A 747 -41.19 -38.01 -7.64
C LYS A 747 -41.08 -39.45 -8.10
N ALA A 748 -42.15 -40.18 -7.85
CA ALA A 748 -42.28 -41.60 -8.12
C ALA A 748 -43.61 -41.82 -8.83
N GLU A 749 -43.65 -42.52 -9.96
CA GLU A 749 -44.89 -42.74 -10.72
C GLU A 749 -45.25 -44.22 -10.75
N LEU A 750 -46.54 -44.52 -10.52
CA LEU A 750 -47.11 -45.85 -10.68
C LEU A 750 -48.29 -45.75 -11.65
N ARG A 751 -48.22 -46.45 -12.79
CA ARG A 751 -49.35 -46.54 -13.72
C ARG A 751 -50.22 -47.73 -13.36
N LEU A 752 -51.51 -47.50 -13.29
CA LEU A 752 -52.51 -48.51 -12.96
C LEU A 752 -53.48 -48.65 -14.11
N THR A 753 -53.67 -49.89 -14.55
CA THR A 753 -54.60 -50.26 -15.63
C THR A 753 -55.74 -51.06 -15.01
N VAL A 754 -56.96 -50.52 -15.11
CA VAL A 754 -58.20 -51.17 -14.64
C VAL A 754 -58.85 -52.01 -15.73
#